data_AF-A0A2N9J733-F1
#
_entry.id   AF-A0A2N9J733-F1
#
_cell.length_a   1.000
_cell.length_b   1.000
_cell.length_c   1.000
_cell.angle_alpha   90.00
_cell.angle_beta   90.00
_cell.angle_gamma   90.00
#
_symmetry.space_group_name_H-M   'P 1'
#
loop_
_entity.id
_entity.type
_entity.pdbx_description
1 polymer ?
#
loop_
_entity_poly.entity_id
_entity_poly.type
_entity_poly.pdbx_seq_one_letter_code
_entity_poly.pdbx_strand_id
1 'polypeptide(L)'
;MLSWSTVEFQAQLQAKNELSNALDAIKWGTDYLIKAHPKPDVLYGEVGDAYKIDDQHPGSDLAAETAAAFAAASIAFKPTDAQYASQLLDHAKQLFDFARNHQGVYQSSISVAGKFYSSSGFEDELLWAAAWLHRATDDQTYLDYLEGAGNIGGARTTFSWDDKFIGAQVLVAKLVLEGKVKNLGKWQQYKSQAEQFICSCLQKGNGNVKKSPGGLLWFLPFNNLQYTAAATFIATAYSEYLTAKRASIQCPGGIVQPDELIALAKSQVDYILGSNPQQLSYMVGFGSNYPKQVHHRGASIVSIKVNPKLVSCKLGFVLHFNKNEPNPNVLDGALVGGPNENDGYTDSRSNFQQAETATVNNAPLVVSMVMFSTFEHSVDFLYRKVVKKRKEDCSKGQQLGVTCLAGYAAGSVGSFISNPADNIVASLYTKKADSLMLAVKKIGVFNLFTRSLPIRIMLVGPAITLQWLFYDTIKLLSGFQVLDISLVRSIVVSNSVGHKGDGILTQVSSQWHPNEFVQQLEGLKTMRGGWAYGNWLKILRCESTVCYPMCNVENSGFVEIWGGTGLMLNKRGQVGWTCSWNIRFIHDFNDRDLELMVSFIDILYSKIPKILGPDRMRWRLNGNGRFDVWSYEVLRGSSDLSFPWECIWCVKA
;
A
#
# COMPACT_ATOMS: atom_id res chain seq x y z
N MET A 1 2.21 -7.26 -1.70
CA MET A 1 0.91 -7.69 -1.15
C MET A 1 -0.28 -6.80 -1.53
N LEU A 2 -0.33 -5.50 -1.19
CA LEU A 2 -1.49 -4.64 -1.49
C LEU A 2 -1.86 -4.57 -2.99
N SER A 3 -0.85 -4.56 -3.87
CA SER A 3 -1.08 -4.65 -5.32
C SER A 3 -1.66 -6.00 -5.73
N TRP A 4 -1.16 -7.12 -5.18
CA TRP A 4 -1.72 -8.46 -5.45
C TRP A 4 -3.20 -8.51 -5.08
N SER A 5 -3.50 -8.04 -3.87
CA SER A 5 -4.85 -7.85 -3.37
C SER A 5 -5.74 -7.06 -4.34
N THR A 6 -5.25 -5.93 -4.83
CA THR A 6 -6.01 -5.08 -5.77
C THR A 6 -6.20 -5.75 -7.13
N VAL A 7 -5.21 -6.50 -7.62
CA VAL A 7 -5.26 -7.23 -8.89
C VAL A 7 -6.27 -8.36 -8.87
N GLU A 8 -6.34 -9.17 -7.79
CA GLU A 8 -7.31 -10.27 -7.72
C GLU A 8 -8.74 -9.79 -7.45
N PHE A 9 -8.90 -8.74 -6.64
CA PHE A 9 -10.20 -8.35 -6.07
C PHE A 9 -10.65 -6.95 -6.49
N GLN A 10 -10.21 -6.48 -7.66
CA GLN A 10 -10.52 -5.15 -8.18
C GLN A 10 -12.03 -4.88 -8.21
N ALA A 11 -12.83 -5.85 -8.67
CA ALA A 11 -14.28 -5.70 -8.80
C ALA A 11 -14.96 -5.53 -7.43
N GLN A 12 -14.50 -6.26 -6.41
CA GLN A 12 -15.01 -6.21 -5.05
C GLN A 12 -14.64 -4.87 -4.38
N LEU A 13 -13.40 -4.40 -4.58
CA LEU A 13 -12.96 -3.08 -4.14
C LEU A 13 -13.78 -1.96 -4.80
N GLN A 14 -14.05 -2.08 -6.10
CA GLN A 14 -14.86 -1.12 -6.84
C GLN A 14 -16.31 -1.10 -6.35
N ALA A 15 -16.91 -2.27 -6.10
CA ALA A 15 -18.27 -2.39 -5.56
C ALA A 15 -18.43 -1.74 -4.17
N LYS A 16 -17.33 -1.56 -3.43
CA LYS A 16 -17.29 -0.90 -2.12
C LYS A 16 -16.79 0.54 -2.16
N ASN A 17 -16.50 1.09 -3.34
CA ASN A 17 -15.87 2.41 -3.52
C ASN A 17 -14.50 2.55 -2.84
N GLU A 18 -13.80 1.43 -2.63
CA GLU A 18 -12.47 1.40 -2.00
C GLU A 18 -11.33 1.23 -3.02
N LEU A 19 -11.65 0.99 -4.30
CA LEU A 19 -10.63 0.83 -5.34
C LEU A 19 -9.73 2.07 -5.47
N SER A 20 -10.30 3.28 -5.40
CA SER A 20 -9.49 4.51 -5.47
C SER A 20 -8.55 4.63 -4.27
N ASN A 21 -9.03 4.33 -3.06
CA ASN A 21 -8.20 4.38 -1.85
C ASN A 21 -7.07 3.34 -1.91
N ALA A 22 -7.36 2.13 -2.41
CA ALA A 22 -6.36 1.10 -2.60
C ALA A 22 -5.29 1.52 -3.64
N LEU A 23 -5.71 2.08 -4.78
CA LEU A 23 -4.80 2.60 -5.79
C LEU A 23 -3.97 3.79 -5.27
N ASP A 24 -4.56 4.73 -4.53
CA ASP A 24 -3.84 5.85 -3.94
C ASP A 24 -2.78 5.37 -2.93
N ALA A 25 -3.10 4.36 -2.11
CA ALA A 25 -2.16 3.75 -1.18
C ALA A 25 -1.01 3.03 -1.89
N ILE A 26 -1.29 2.29 -2.97
CA ILE A 26 -0.25 1.67 -3.81
C ILE A 26 0.61 2.76 -4.45
N LYS A 27 -0.01 3.79 -5.03
CA LYS A 27 0.67 4.89 -5.72
C LYS A 27 1.64 5.61 -4.80
N TRP A 28 1.25 5.85 -3.54
CA TRP A 28 2.12 6.47 -2.54
C TRP A 28 3.41 5.67 -2.34
N GLY A 29 3.30 4.35 -2.20
CA GLY A 29 4.45 3.46 -2.08
C GLY A 29 5.30 3.43 -3.34
N THR A 30 4.69 3.28 -4.52
CA THR A 30 5.43 3.19 -5.78
C THR A 30 6.06 4.51 -6.20
N ASP A 31 5.45 5.66 -5.91
CA ASP A 31 6.06 6.98 -6.14
C ASP A 31 7.33 7.18 -5.31
N TYR A 32 7.35 6.65 -4.08
CA TYR A 32 8.57 6.61 -3.26
C TYR A 32 9.62 5.69 -3.88
N LEU A 33 9.24 4.47 -4.26
CA LEU A 33 10.16 3.50 -4.84
C LEU A 33 10.76 3.97 -6.18
N ILE A 34 10.00 4.70 -7.01
CA ILE A 34 10.51 5.30 -8.26
C ILE A 34 11.64 6.29 -7.94
N LYS A 35 11.47 7.12 -6.89
CA LYS A 35 12.52 8.05 -6.46
C LYS A 35 13.71 7.34 -5.84
N ALA A 36 13.46 6.23 -5.14
CA ALA A 36 14.50 5.39 -4.57
C ALA A 36 15.31 4.62 -5.63
N HIS A 37 14.80 4.51 -6.86
CA HIS A 37 15.45 3.83 -7.99
C HIS A 37 15.88 4.83 -9.09
N PRO A 38 16.91 5.67 -8.84
CA PRO A 38 17.31 6.74 -9.76
C PRO A 38 18.10 6.25 -10.99
N LYS A 39 18.65 5.03 -10.95
CA LYS A 39 19.44 4.39 -12.02
C LYS A 39 19.19 2.89 -11.98
N PRO A 40 19.30 2.16 -13.12
CA PRO A 40 18.98 0.73 -13.22
C PRO A 40 19.59 -0.16 -12.12
N ASP A 41 20.85 0.10 -11.76
CA ASP A 41 21.60 -0.69 -10.77
C ASP A 41 21.81 0.06 -9.43
N VAL A 42 20.90 0.98 -9.07
CA VAL A 42 20.97 1.72 -7.80
C VAL A 42 19.59 1.79 -7.16
N LEU A 43 19.46 1.25 -5.95
CA LEU A 43 18.22 1.31 -5.17
C LEU A 43 18.48 1.76 -3.74
N TYR A 44 17.82 2.84 -3.30
CA TYR A 44 17.82 3.27 -1.91
C TYR A 44 16.84 2.40 -1.09
N GLY A 45 17.38 1.67 -0.12
CA GLY A 45 16.63 0.68 0.67
C GLY A 45 16.16 1.17 2.03
N GLU A 46 16.83 2.16 2.61
CA GLU A 46 16.53 2.67 3.94
C GLU A 46 16.73 4.19 4.01
N VAL A 47 15.82 4.85 4.71
CA VAL A 47 15.91 6.28 5.03
C VAL A 47 15.83 6.41 6.55
N GLY A 48 17.03 6.39 7.10
CA GLY A 48 17.43 6.36 8.50
C GLY A 48 18.88 6.86 8.59
N ASP A 49 19.23 7.84 7.73
CA ASP A 49 20.39 7.99 6.87
C ASP A 49 20.09 7.29 5.55
N ALA A 50 20.46 7.92 4.44
CA ALA A 50 20.07 7.43 3.12
C ALA A 50 21.03 6.30 2.71
N TYR A 51 20.59 5.05 2.87
CA TYR A 51 21.36 3.87 2.49
C TYR A 51 20.84 3.26 1.19
N LYS A 52 21.76 2.73 0.39
CA LYS A 52 21.48 2.17 -0.93
C LYS A 52 22.21 0.85 -1.15
N ILE A 53 21.71 0.10 -2.10
CA ILE A 53 22.41 -1.00 -2.77
C ILE A 53 22.80 -0.57 -4.19
N ASP A 54 23.93 -1.08 -4.67
CA ASP A 54 24.46 -0.87 -6.01
C ASP A 54 25.23 -2.10 -6.51
N ASP A 55 25.84 -2.00 -7.70
CA ASP A 55 26.60 -3.07 -8.34
C ASP A 55 27.79 -3.58 -7.50
N GLN A 56 28.35 -2.72 -6.64
CA GLN A 56 29.43 -3.06 -5.72
C GLN A 56 28.93 -3.54 -4.35
N HIS A 57 27.74 -3.08 -3.94
CA HIS A 57 27.09 -3.43 -2.69
C HIS A 57 25.68 -3.97 -2.97
N PRO A 58 25.56 -5.23 -3.44
CA PRO A 58 24.30 -5.78 -3.92
C PRO A 58 23.25 -6.03 -2.84
N GLY A 59 22.02 -6.25 -3.27
CA GLY A 59 20.88 -6.63 -2.43
C GLY A 59 19.74 -7.19 -3.27
N SER A 60 19.90 -8.42 -3.74
CA SER A 60 18.97 -9.11 -4.64
C SER A 60 17.59 -9.29 -4.05
N ASP A 61 17.50 -9.61 -2.76
CA ASP A 61 16.25 -9.69 -2.00
C ASP A 61 15.47 -8.37 -2.09
N LEU A 62 16.09 -7.27 -1.66
CA LEU A 62 15.46 -5.95 -1.67
C LEU A 62 15.11 -5.49 -3.09
N ALA A 63 16.02 -5.65 -4.05
CA ALA A 63 15.80 -5.26 -5.44
C ALA A 63 14.69 -6.09 -6.11
N ALA A 64 14.66 -7.42 -5.89
CA ALA A 64 13.65 -8.29 -6.47
C ALA A 64 12.27 -8.13 -5.81
N GLU A 65 12.18 -7.91 -4.48
CA GLU A 65 10.89 -7.57 -3.86
C GLU A 65 10.35 -6.23 -4.40
N THR A 66 11.24 -5.24 -4.63
CA THR A 66 10.85 -3.97 -5.26
C THR A 66 10.40 -4.15 -6.71
N ALA A 67 11.08 -5.01 -7.47
CA ALA A 67 10.66 -5.39 -8.82
C ALA A 67 9.28 -6.07 -8.82
N ALA A 68 9.04 -7.00 -7.90
CA ALA A 68 7.75 -7.66 -7.72
C ALA A 68 6.64 -6.66 -7.38
N ALA A 69 6.92 -5.70 -6.48
CA ALA A 69 5.97 -4.65 -6.10
C ALA A 69 5.58 -3.78 -7.30
N PHE A 70 6.56 -3.36 -8.12
CA PHE A 70 6.31 -2.60 -9.34
C PHE A 70 5.56 -3.41 -10.40
N ALA A 71 5.94 -4.66 -10.64
CA ALA A 71 5.27 -5.53 -11.59
C ALA A 71 3.80 -5.76 -11.19
N ALA A 72 3.53 -6.07 -9.92
CA ALA A 72 2.17 -6.22 -9.41
C ALA A 72 1.37 -4.91 -9.51
N ALA A 73 1.98 -3.77 -9.15
CA ALA A 73 1.33 -2.46 -9.24
C ALA A 73 1.02 -2.07 -10.70
N SER A 74 1.89 -2.39 -11.65
CA SER A 74 1.66 -2.12 -13.07
C SER A 74 0.36 -2.78 -13.57
N ILE A 75 0.06 -4.00 -13.11
CA ILE A 75 -1.19 -4.69 -13.43
C ILE A 75 -2.39 -3.95 -12.81
N ALA A 76 -2.27 -3.51 -11.56
CA ALA A 76 -3.34 -2.79 -10.85
C ALA A 76 -3.68 -1.44 -11.51
N PHE A 77 -2.69 -0.70 -12.00
CA PHE A 77 -2.89 0.59 -12.67
C PHE A 77 -3.21 0.47 -14.15
N LYS A 78 -2.94 -0.65 -14.81
CA LYS A 78 -3.17 -0.81 -16.27
C LYS A 78 -4.56 -0.35 -16.74
N PRO A 79 -5.67 -0.58 -16.00
CA PRO A 79 -7.00 -0.12 -16.42
C PRO A 79 -7.26 1.39 -16.23
N THR A 80 -6.54 2.06 -15.32
CA THR A 80 -6.82 3.45 -14.89
C THR A 80 -5.75 4.45 -15.30
N ASP A 81 -4.48 4.01 -15.37
CA ASP A 81 -3.32 4.81 -15.76
C ASP A 81 -2.27 3.92 -16.46
N ALA A 82 -2.45 3.72 -17.76
CA ALA A 82 -1.57 2.87 -18.56
C ALA A 82 -0.14 3.45 -18.70
N GLN A 83 0.02 4.78 -18.65
CA GLN A 83 1.33 5.42 -18.73
C GLN A 83 2.13 5.15 -17.46
N TYR A 84 1.52 5.36 -16.30
CA TYR A 84 2.14 5.03 -15.02
C TYR A 84 2.42 3.53 -14.91
N ALA A 85 1.48 2.68 -15.34
CA ALA A 85 1.70 1.23 -15.39
C ALA A 85 2.94 0.85 -16.23
N SER A 86 3.14 1.47 -17.39
CA SER A 86 4.33 1.26 -18.22
C SER A 86 5.61 1.68 -17.50
N GLN A 87 5.60 2.85 -16.85
CA GLN A 87 6.75 3.34 -16.08
C GLN A 87 7.12 2.37 -14.95
N LEU A 88 6.13 1.90 -14.19
CA LEU A 88 6.35 0.91 -13.13
C LEU A 88 6.99 -0.36 -13.69
N LEU A 89 6.49 -0.83 -14.83
CA LEU A 89 7.00 -2.04 -15.45
C LEU A 89 8.45 -1.88 -15.94
N ASP A 90 8.84 -0.70 -16.43
CA ASP A 90 10.23 -0.42 -16.81
C ASP A 90 11.17 -0.49 -15.60
N HIS A 91 10.79 0.13 -14.48
CA HIS A 91 11.55 0.01 -13.22
C HIS A 91 11.59 -1.44 -12.71
N ALA A 92 10.50 -2.20 -12.84
CA ALA A 92 10.45 -3.60 -12.42
C ALA A 92 11.46 -4.47 -13.17
N LYS A 93 11.55 -4.29 -14.50
CA LYS A 93 12.49 -5.04 -15.35
C LYS A 93 13.94 -4.71 -15.01
N GLN A 94 14.26 -3.43 -14.86
CA GLN A 94 15.59 -2.96 -14.47
C GLN A 94 16.04 -3.54 -13.13
N LEU A 95 15.18 -3.46 -12.09
CA LEU A 95 15.54 -3.98 -10.76
C LEU A 95 15.65 -5.49 -10.71
N PHE A 96 14.86 -6.23 -11.49
CA PHE A 96 15.02 -7.67 -11.61
C PHE A 96 16.34 -8.04 -12.29
N ASP A 97 16.71 -7.31 -13.35
CA ASP A 97 18.00 -7.49 -14.03
C ASP A 97 19.17 -7.15 -13.09
N PHE A 98 19.07 -6.07 -12.32
CA PHE A 98 20.06 -5.74 -11.29
C PHE A 98 20.17 -6.86 -10.24
N ALA A 99 19.04 -7.29 -9.67
CA ALA A 99 18.98 -8.32 -8.62
C ALA A 99 19.60 -9.66 -9.06
N ARG A 100 19.35 -10.09 -10.31
CA ARG A 100 19.87 -11.37 -10.82
C ARG A 100 21.35 -11.30 -11.19
N ASN A 101 21.83 -10.15 -11.67
CA ASN A 101 23.20 -9.96 -12.17
C ASN A 101 24.19 -9.69 -11.03
N HIS A 102 23.74 -9.05 -9.95
CA HIS A 102 24.55 -8.68 -8.79
C HIS A 102 23.97 -9.34 -7.54
N GLN A 103 24.34 -10.59 -7.28
CA GLN A 103 23.74 -11.40 -6.23
C GLN A 103 24.28 -11.10 -4.82
N GLY A 104 23.38 -10.89 -3.87
CA GLY A 104 23.73 -10.73 -2.46
C GLY A 104 22.51 -10.40 -1.60
N VAL A 105 22.59 -10.66 -0.29
CA VAL A 105 21.57 -10.23 0.67
C VAL A 105 21.78 -8.75 1.02
N TYR A 106 20.73 -7.93 1.00
CA TYR A 106 20.86 -6.48 1.10
C TYR A 106 21.47 -6.03 2.43
N GLN A 107 21.29 -6.79 3.51
CA GLN A 107 21.84 -6.44 4.83
C GLN A 107 23.38 -6.47 4.87
N SER A 108 24.04 -7.16 3.93
CA SER A 108 25.49 -7.09 3.80
C SER A 108 25.95 -5.71 3.32
N SER A 109 25.07 -5.00 2.62
CA SER A 109 25.29 -3.66 2.05
C SER A 109 24.72 -2.57 2.96
N ILE A 110 23.53 -2.80 3.51
CA ILE A 110 22.83 -1.93 4.46
C ILE A 110 22.79 -2.61 5.83
N SER A 111 23.94 -2.61 6.52
CA SER A 111 24.13 -3.34 7.78
C SER A 111 23.22 -2.89 8.93
N VAL A 112 22.74 -1.64 8.90
CA VAL A 112 21.80 -1.10 9.89
C VAL A 112 20.48 -1.86 9.82
N ALA A 113 19.95 -2.08 8.60
CA ALA A 113 18.73 -2.82 8.36
C ALA A 113 18.78 -4.26 8.88
N GLY A 114 19.94 -4.92 8.81
CA GLY A 114 20.12 -6.30 9.27
C GLY A 114 19.81 -6.53 10.75
N LYS A 115 19.80 -5.48 11.57
CA LYS A 115 19.40 -5.57 12.99
C LYS A 115 17.89 -5.59 13.19
N PHE A 116 17.12 -5.19 12.19
CA PHE A 116 15.67 -5.03 12.26
C PHE A 116 14.95 -5.99 11.31
N TYR A 117 15.38 -6.03 10.05
CA TYR A 117 14.79 -6.79 8.95
C TYR A 117 15.86 -7.67 8.29
N SER A 118 16.49 -8.57 9.03
CA SER A 118 17.42 -9.54 8.45
C SER A 118 16.69 -10.45 7.45
N SER A 119 17.22 -10.49 6.24
CA SER A 119 16.91 -11.43 5.18
C SER A 119 17.43 -12.84 5.50
N SER A 120 16.64 -13.84 5.14
CA SER A 120 16.98 -15.27 5.18
C SER A 120 17.60 -15.79 3.87
N GLY A 121 17.58 -14.98 2.81
CA GLY A 121 18.02 -15.34 1.46
C GLY A 121 17.43 -14.39 0.40
N PHE A 122 17.71 -14.66 -0.87
CA PHE A 122 17.16 -13.86 -1.98
C PHE A 122 16.59 -14.70 -3.12
N GLU A 123 16.71 -16.03 -3.03
CA GLU A 123 16.28 -16.93 -4.10
C GLU A 123 14.76 -16.86 -4.27
N ASP A 124 14.02 -16.79 -3.17
CA ASP A 124 12.58 -16.65 -3.17
C ASP A 124 12.10 -15.31 -3.71
N GLU A 125 12.74 -14.19 -3.38
CA GLU A 125 12.41 -12.89 -3.99
C GLU A 125 12.65 -12.89 -5.50
N LEU A 126 13.71 -13.54 -5.98
CA LEU A 126 13.95 -13.67 -7.42
C LEU A 126 12.85 -14.47 -8.12
N LEU A 127 12.41 -15.60 -7.53
CA LEU A 127 11.28 -16.37 -8.08
C LEU A 127 9.97 -15.59 -8.01
N TRP A 128 9.76 -14.88 -6.91
CA TRP A 128 8.59 -14.04 -6.69
C TRP A 128 8.50 -12.92 -7.71
N ALA A 129 9.61 -12.20 -7.95
CA ALA A 129 9.72 -11.16 -8.96
C ALA A 129 9.52 -11.71 -10.38
N ALA A 130 10.13 -12.85 -10.71
CA ALA A 130 9.95 -13.51 -12.01
C ALA A 130 8.47 -13.89 -12.23
N ALA A 131 7.80 -14.46 -11.22
CA ALA A 131 6.38 -14.80 -11.33
C ALA A 131 5.49 -13.57 -11.56
N TRP A 132 5.77 -12.45 -10.90
CA TRP A 132 5.04 -11.20 -11.13
C TRP A 132 5.33 -10.55 -12.48
N LEU A 133 6.60 -10.53 -12.89
CA LEU A 133 7.01 -9.98 -14.17
C LEU A 133 6.40 -10.78 -15.31
N HIS A 134 6.47 -12.11 -15.26
CA HIS A 134 5.75 -12.97 -16.21
C HIS A 134 4.27 -12.61 -16.26
N ARG A 135 3.61 -12.47 -15.10
CA ARG A 135 2.20 -12.13 -15.05
C ARG A 135 1.89 -10.75 -15.64
N ALA A 136 2.81 -9.78 -15.51
CA ALA A 136 2.64 -8.43 -16.03
C ALA A 136 2.92 -8.33 -17.54
N THR A 137 3.83 -9.16 -18.07
CA THR A 137 4.35 -9.04 -19.44
C THR A 137 3.95 -10.18 -20.38
N ASP A 138 3.63 -11.36 -19.87
CA ASP A 138 3.53 -12.63 -20.61
C ASP A 138 4.87 -13.01 -21.31
N ASP A 139 5.99 -12.48 -20.84
CA ASP A 139 7.33 -12.73 -21.40
C ASP A 139 7.90 -14.06 -20.92
N GLN A 140 8.24 -14.92 -21.89
CA GLN A 140 8.76 -16.27 -21.68
C GLN A 140 10.06 -16.29 -20.88
N THR A 141 10.88 -15.24 -20.94
CA THR A 141 12.16 -15.14 -20.22
C THR A 141 11.98 -15.35 -18.71
N TYR A 142 10.88 -14.85 -18.14
CA TYR A 142 10.59 -15.02 -16.72
C TYR A 142 10.05 -16.41 -16.37
N LEU A 143 9.32 -17.05 -17.29
CA LEU A 143 8.97 -18.47 -17.14
C LEU A 143 10.19 -19.37 -17.22
N ASP A 144 11.10 -19.12 -18.16
CA ASP A 144 12.33 -19.89 -18.31
C ASP A 144 13.20 -19.77 -17.05
N TYR A 145 13.22 -18.59 -16.41
CA TYR A 145 13.87 -18.39 -15.12
C TYR A 145 13.26 -19.27 -14.01
N LEU A 146 11.93 -19.29 -13.89
CA LEU A 146 11.20 -20.14 -12.93
C LEU A 146 11.43 -21.64 -13.22
N GLU A 147 11.43 -22.04 -14.49
CA GLU A 147 11.69 -23.43 -14.89
C GLU A 147 13.16 -23.83 -14.66
N GLY A 148 14.09 -22.90 -14.80
CA GLY A 148 15.53 -23.09 -14.59
C GLY A 148 15.96 -23.11 -13.12
N ALA A 149 15.14 -22.59 -12.20
CA ALA A 149 15.48 -22.40 -10.79
C ALA A 149 15.97 -23.68 -10.09
N GLY A 150 17.17 -23.66 -9.48
CA GLY A 150 17.73 -24.81 -8.77
C GLY A 150 16.99 -25.14 -7.45
N ASN A 151 16.54 -24.10 -6.75
CA ASN A 151 15.76 -24.19 -5.53
C ASN A 151 14.40 -23.52 -5.76
N ILE A 152 13.32 -24.18 -5.35
CA ILE A 152 11.94 -23.67 -5.44
C ILE A 152 11.26 -23.54 -4.07
N GLY A 153 12.05 -23.67 -3.00
CA GLY A 153 11.65 -23.45 -1.61
C GLY A 153 11.25 -24.71 -0.85
N GLY A 154 10.76 -25.74 -1.55
CA GLY A 154 10.20 -26.91 -0.90
C GLY A 154 8.89 -26.56 -0.16
N ALA A 155 8.47 -27.45 0.74
CA ALA A 155 7.32 -27.20 1.61
C ALA A 155 7.68 -26.11 2.63
N ARG A 156 6.85 -25.06 2.72
CA ARG A 156 7.03 -23.96 3.67
C ARG A 156 5.89 -23.91 4.67
N THR A 157 6.17 -23.33 5.84
CA THR A 157 5.21 -23.18 6.94
C THR A 157 4.75 -21.75 7.18
N THR A 158 5.42 -20.76 6.58
CA THR A 158 5.17 -19.33 6.76
C THR A 158 5.31 -18.57 5.45
N PHE A 159 4.43 -17.59 5.22
CA PHE A 159 4.56 -16.60 4.13
C PHE A 159 4.67 -15.22 4.78
N SER A 160 5.70 -14.44 4.42
CA SER A 160 6.02 -13.19 5.13
C SER A 160 6.76 -12.17 4.26
N TRP A 161 7.18 -11.06 4.89
CA TRP A 161 8.05 -10.06 4.28
C TRP A 161 9.48 -10.56 4.02
N ASP A 162 9.87 -11.70 4.61
CA ASP A 162 11.20 -12.33 4.46
C ASP A 162 11.15 -13.58 3.58
N ASP A 163 10.10 -14.41 3.66
CA ASP A 163 9.97 -15.63 2.85
C ASP A 163 8.84 -15.53 1.83
N LYS A 164 9.18 -15.51 0.53
CA LYS A 164 8.25 -15.41 -0.62
C LYS A 164 8.00 -16.71 -1.36
N PHE A 165 8.56 -17.84 -0.94
CA PHE A 165 8.42 -19.08 -1.70
C PHE A 165 6.94 -19.46 -1.90
N ILE A 166 6.11 -19.34 -0.86
CA ILE A 166 4.66 -19.60 -0.96
C ILE A 166 4.00 -18.66 -1.98
N GLY A 167 4.37 -17.38 -1.99
CA GLY A 167 3.84 -16.41 -2.95
C GLY A 167 4.16 -16.81 -4.38
N ALA A 168 5.42 -17.12 -4.68
CA ALA A 168 5.86 -17.58 -5.99
C ALA A 168 5.19 -18.90 -6.39
N GLN A 169 5.15 -19.88 -5.48
CA GLN A 169 4.50 -21.17 -5.68
C GLN A 169 3.01 -21.02 -6.00
N VAL A 170 2.28 -20.13 -5.31
CA VAL A 170 0.85 -19.86 -5.56
C VAL A 170 0.61 -19.18 -6.90
N LEU A 171 1.47 -18.24 -7.30
CA LEU A 171 1.37 -17.62 -8.63
C LEU A 171 1.63 -18.62 -9.75
N VAL A 172 2.62 -19.51 -9.58
CA VAL A 172 2.89 -20.60 -10.53
C VAL A 172 1.75 -21.63 -10.54
N ALA A 173 1.22 -21.99 -9.38
CA ALA A 173 0.07 -22.87 -9.27
C ALA A 173 -1.14 -22.35 -10.05
N LYS A 174 -1.37 -21.02 -10.04
CA LYS A 174 -2.39 -20.37 -10.88
C LYS A 174 -2.14 -20.65 -12.37
N LEU A 175 -0.90 -20.55 -12.86
CA LEU A 175 -0.56 -20.84 -14.26
C LEU A 175 -0.84 -22.31 -14.63
N VAL A 176 -0.55 -23.25 -13.71
CA VAL A 176 -0.87 -24.67 -13.88
C VAL A 176 -2.39 -24.89 -13.96
N LEU A 177 -3.15 -24.28 -13.04
CA LEU A 177 -4.62 -24.35 -13.03
C LEU A 177 -5.24 -23.71 -14.27
N GLU A 178 -4.61 -22.66 -14.81
CA GLU A 178 -5.01 -22.01 -16.06
C GLU A 178 -4.66 -22.81 -17.31
N GLY A 179 -3.83 -23.85 -17.19
CA GLY A 179 -3.33 -24.62 -18.33
C GLY A 179 -2.27 -23.90 -19.16
N LYS A 180 -1.69 -22.81 -18.64
CA LYS A 180 -0.62 -22.05 -19.30
C LYS A 180 0.72 -22.78 -19.28
N VAL A 181 0.96 -23.56 -18.23
CA VAL A 181 2.10 -24.47 -18.11
C VAL A 181 1.62 -25.88 -17.82
N LYS A 182 2.43 -26.89 -18.16
CA LYS A 182 2.07 -28.29 -17.97
C LYS A 182 2.10 -28.64 -16.49
N ASN A 183 1.13 -29.43 -16.01
CA ASN A 183 1.14 -29.98 -14.64
C ASN A 183 2.10 -31.18 -14.52
N LEU A 184 3.39 -30.95 -14.79
CA LEU A 184 4.46 -31.96 -14.76
C LEU A 184 5.76 -31.33 -14.28
N GLY A 185 6.67 -32.17 -13.76
CA GLY A 185 8.02 -31.72 -13.37
C GLY A 185 7.98 -30.59 -12.35
N LYS A 186 8.76 -29.53 -12.59
CA LYS A 186 8.91 -28.40 -11.66
C LYS A 186 7.62 -27.61 -11.44
N TRP A 187 6.81 -27.45 -12.48
CA TRP A 187 5.51 -26.77 -12.40
C TRP A 187 4.53 -27.48 -11.46
N GLN A 188 4.48 -28.82 -11.54
CA GLN A 188 3.71 -29.64 -10.60
C GLN A 188 4.26 -29.52 -9.17
N GLN A 189 5.58 -29.43 -9.00
CA GLN A 189 6.20 -29.27 -7.69
C GLN A 189 5.84 -27.93 -7.04
N TYR A 190 5.91 -26.80 -7.78
CA TYR A 190 5.45 -25.50 -7.29
C TYR A 190 3.99 -25.57 -6.80
N LYS A 191 3.10 -26.13 -7.63
CA LYS A 191 1.68 -26.31 -7.27
C LYS A 191 1.51 -27.17 -6.01
N SER A 192 2.19 -28.31 -5.96
CA SER A 192 2.13 -29.23 -4.81
C SER A 192 2.61 -28.58 -3.52
N GLN A 193 3.69 -27.79 -3.57
CA GLN A 193 4.25 -27.10 -2.40
C GLN A 193 3.34 -25.98 -1.88
N ALA A 194 2.74 -25.19 -2.78
CA ALA A 194 1.69 -24.23 -2.40
C ALA A 194 0.49 -24.93 -1.73
N GLU A 195 0.03 -26.04 -2.32
CA GLU A 195 -1.11 -26.78 -1.79
C GLU A 195 -0.80 -27.45 -0.44
N GLN A 196 0.44 -27.89 -0.21
CA GLN A 196 0.86 -28.42 1.09
C GLN A 196 0.71 -27.39 2.21
N PHE A 197 1.15 -26.14 1.99
CA PHE A 197 0.95 -25.05 2.95
C PHE A 197 -0.54 -24.79 3.23
N ILE A 198 -1.37 -24.76 2.18
CA ILE A 198 -2.82 -24.56 2.31
C ILE A 198 -3.47 -25.70 3.10
N CYS A 199 -3.10 -26.95 2.79
CA CYS A 199 -3.57 -28.14 3.51
C CYS A 199 -3.18 -28.09 5.00
N SER A 200 -1.96 -27.67 5.31
CA SER A 200 -1.49 -27.50 6.69
C SER A 200 -2.26 -26.43 7.46
N CYS A 201 -2.65 -25.32 6.81
CA CYS A 201 -3.51 -24.30 7.42
C CYS A 201 -4.92 -24.85 7.71
N LEU A 202 -5.46 -25.67 6.81
CA LEU A 202 -6.77 -26.32 6.94
C LEU A 202 -6.81 -27.49 7.93
N GLN A 203 -5.69 -27.81 8.58
CA GLN A 203 -5.56 -28.98 9.46
C GLN A 203 -5.72 -30.33 8.74
N LYS A 204 -5.45 -30.37 7.42
CA LYS A 204 -5.51 -31.57 6.58
C LYS A 204 -4.14 -31.94 5.97
N GLY A 205 -3.05 -31.31 6.40
CA GLY A 205 -1.68 -31.62 5.98
C GLY A 205 -1.01 -32.71 6.83
N ASN A 206 0.22 -33.07 6.47
CA ASN A 206 1.06 -33.99 7.26
C ASN A 206 1.73 -33.31 8.46
N GLY A 207 1.85 -31.99 8.42
CA GLY A 207 2.34 -31.14 9.51
C GLY A 207 1.50 -29.87 9.54
N ASN A 208 0.49 -29.84 10.41
CA ASN A 208 -0.48 -28.76 10.46
C ASN A 208 0.07 -27.54 11.20
N VAL A 209 -0.35 -26.35 10.77
CA VAL A 209 -0.07 -25.10 11.49
C VAL A 209 -0.73 -25.19 12.87
N LYS A 210 -0.02 -24.74 13.91
CA LYS A 210 -0.57 -24.73 15.27
C LYS A 210 -1.81 -23.84 15.33
N LYS A 211 -2.81 -24.27 16.11
CA LYS A 211 -3.96 -23.44 16.46
C LYS A 211 -3.94 -23.11 17.94
N SER A 212 -4.26 -21.86 18.28
CA SER A 212 -4.58 -21.50 19.66
C SER A 212 -5.87 -22.22 20.11
N PRO A 213 -6.13 -22.34 21.42
CA PRO A 213 -7.41 -22.82 21.94
C PRO A 213 -8.64 -22.12 21.32
N GLY A 214 -8.54 -20.82 21.04
CA GLY A 214 -9.57 -20.01 20.39
C GLY A 214 -9.66 -20.16 18.87
N GLY A 215 -8.81 -21.00 18.25
CA GLY A 215 -8.87 -21.33 16.82
C GLY A 215 -8.05 -20.44 15.88
N LEU A 216 -7.20 -19.55 16.42
CA LEU A 216 -6.28 -18.73 15.62
C LEU A 216 -5.14 -19.58 15.06
N LEU A 217 -4.83 -19.45 13.78
CA LEU A 217 -3.59 -19.98 13.20
C LEU A 217 -2.40 -19.23 13.79
N TRP A 218 -1.53 -19.97 14.47
CA TRP A 218 -0.40 -19.43 15.22
C TRP A 218 0.92 -19.95 14.63
N PHE A 219 1.78 -19.03 14.22
CA PHE A 219 3.00 -19.30 13.46
C PHE A 219 4.24 -18.99 14.28
N LEU A 220 4.37 -17.74 14.75
CA LEU A 220 5.56 -17.23 15.42
C LEU A 220 5.18 -16.28 16.57
N PRO A 221 6.00 -16.17 17.62
CA PRO A 221 5.67 -15.39 18.81
C PRO A 221 5.68 -13.88 18.60
N PHE A 222 6.50 -13.39 17.66
CA PHE A 222 6.60 -11.96 17.37
C PHE A 222 5.64 -11.58 16.23
N ASN A 223 4.74 -10.64 16.51
CA ASN A 223 3.86 -10.04 15.51
C ASN A 223 3.09 -11.09 14.67
N ASN A 224 2.50 -12.08 15.35
CA ASN A 224 1.92 -13.28 14.74
C ASN A 224 0.86 -12.99 13.67
N LEU A 225 0.01 -11.98 13.90
CA LEU A 225 -1.12 -11.70 13.02
C LEU A 225 -0.71 -11.29 11.60
N GLN A 226 0.54 -10.89 11.35
CA GLN A 226 1.04 -10.71 9.98
C GLN A 226 1.00 -12.04 9.18
N TYR A 227 1.36 -13.16 9.81
CA TYR A 227 1.40 -14.47 9.18
C TYR A 227 -0.01 -15.03 9.03
N THR A 228 -0.85 -14.84 10.05
CA THR A 228 -2.28 -15.18 9.97
C THR A 228 -2.96 -14.42 8.84
N ALA A 229 -2.70 -13.11 8.70
CA ALA A 229 -3.24 -12.29 7.61
C ALA A 229 -2.74 -12.78 6.23
N ALA A 230 -1.45 -13.10 6.11
CA ALA A 230 -0.89 -13.64 4.88
C ALA A 230 -1.50 -15.01 4.51
N ALA A 231 -1.64 -15.93 5.46
CA ALA A 231 -2.29 -17.23 5.24
C ALA A 231 -3.77 -17.09 4.86
N THR A 232 -4.48 -16.16 5.51
CA THR A 232 -5.88 -15.82 5.20
C THR A 232 -6.00 -15.30 3.77
N PHE A 233 -5.08 -14.44 3.35
CA PHE A 233 -5.01 -13.95 1.97
C PHE A 233 -4.78 -15.09 0.97
N ILE A 234 -3.79 -15.97 1.22
CA ILE A 234 -3.51 -17.10 0.33
C ILE A 234 -4.73 -18.03 0.21
N ALA A 235 -5.39 -18.36 1.33
CA ALA A 235 -6.61 -19.16 1.30
C ALA A 235 -7.71 -18.49 0.45
N THR A 236 -7.88 -17.17 0.60
CA THR A 236 -8.88 -16.40 -0.16
C THR A 236 -8.55 -16.39 -1.66
N ALA A 237 -7.32 -16.04 -2.04
CA ALA A 237 -6.89 -15.96 -3.44
C ALA A 237 -6.92 -17.34 -4.12
N TYR A 238 -6.43 -18.39 -3.45
CA TYR A 238 -6.39 -19.72 -4.02
C TYR A 238 -7.80 -20.33 -4.18
N SER A 239 -8.73 -19.99 -3.29
CA SER A 239 -10.14 -20.38 -3.44
C SER A 239 -10.75 -19.84 -4.74
N GLU A 240 -10.47 -18.57 -5.09
CA GLU A 240 -10.91 -17.99 -6.37
C GLU A 240 -10.29 -18.71 -7.56
N TYR A 241 -9.02 -19.10 -7.48
CA TYR A 241 -8.34 -19.81 -8.58
C TYR A 241 -8.95 -21.19 -8.81
N LEU A 242 -9.23 -21.92 -7.73
CA LEU A 242 -9.88 -23.21 -7.79
C LEU A 242 -11.32 -23.09 -8.31
N THR A 243 -12.07 -22.10 -7.81
CA THR A 243 -13.45 -21.83 -8.25
C THR A 243 -13.52 -21.53 -9.74
N ALA A 244 -12.65 -20.64 -10.23
CA ALA A 244 -12.57 -20.27 -11.64
C ALA A 244 -12.28 -21.47 -12.56
N LYS A 245 -11.60 -22.50 -12.05
CA LYS A 245 -11.20 -23.69 -12.81
C LYS A 245 -11.97 -24.96 -12.41
N ARG A 246 -12.97 -24.85 -11.52
CA ARG A 246 -13.74 -25.98 -10.96
C ARG A 246 -12.83 -27.09 -10.44
N ALA A 247 -11.75 -26.69 -9.78
CA ALA A 247 -10.73 -27.58 -9.25
C ALA A 247 -10.87 -27.74 -7.72
N SER A 248 -10.19 -28.75 -7.20
CA SER A 248 -10.10 -29.04 -5.75
C SER A 248 -8.64 -29.36 -5.39
N ILE A 249 -8.32 -29.29 -4.10
CA ILE A 249 -7.01 -29.70 -3.58
C ILE A 249 -7.12 -31.12 -3.03
N GLN A 250 -6.13 -31.96 -3.33
CA GLN A 250 -5.98 -33.26 -2.70
C GLN A 250 -5.01 -33.15 -1.52
N CYS A 251 -5.55 -33.03 -0.30
CA CYS A 251 -4.73 -33.05 0.92
C CYS A 251 -4.59 -34.47 1.48
N PRO A 252 -3.58 -34.75 2.32
CA PRO A 252 -3.48 -36.00 3.07
C PRO A 252 -4.74 -36.30 3.91
N GLY A 253 -5.31 -35.28 4.55
CA GLY A 253 -6.55 -35.36 5.33
C GLY A 253 -7.85 -35.33 4.51
N GLY A 254 -7.78 -35.50 3.19
CA GLY A 254 -8.94 -35.58 2.30
C GLY A 254 -9.00 -34.48 1.24
N ILE A 255 -10.03 -34.56 0.38
CA ILE A 255 -10.27 -33.53 -0.64
C ILE A 255 -10.70 -32.24 0.04
N VAL A 256 -10.19 -31.13 -0.47
CA VAL A 256 -10.52 -29.78 -0.04
C VAL A 256 -11.19 -29.01 -1.18
N GLN A 257 -12.35 -28.44 -0.87
CA GLN A 257 -13.13 -27.62 -1.79
C GLN A 257 -12.90 -26.11 -1.54
N PRO A 258 -13.16 -25.23 -2.55
CA PRO A 258 -12.94 -23.79 -2.41
C PRO A 258 -13.65 -23.13 -1.21
N ASP A 259 -14.84 -23.60 -0.87
CA ASP A 259 -15.64 -23.12 0.26
C ASP A 259 -14.99 -23.37 1.62
N GLU A 260 -14.22 -24.45 1.76
CA GLU A 260 -13.45 -24.73 2.98
C GLU A 260 -12.32 -23.71 3.19
N LEU A 261 -11.67 -23.25 2.11
CA LEU A 261 -10.66 -22.19 2.17
C LEU A 261 -11.29 -20.86 2.58
N ILE A 262 -12.48 -20.55 2.06
CA ILE A 262 -13.23 -19.34 2.42
C ILE A 262 -13.68 -19.41 3.88
N ALA A 263 -14.14 -20.57 4.35
CA ALA A 263 -14.52 -20.77 5.75
C ALA A 263 -13.33 -20.58 6.70
N LEU A 264 -12.15 -21.12 6.34
CA LEU A 264 -10.92 -20.88 7.08
C LEU A 264 -10.61 -19.37 7.12
N ALA A 265 -10.55 -18.71 5.96
CA ALA A 265 -10.25 -17.28 5.89
C ALA A 265 -11.24 -16.45 6.72
N LYS A 266 -12.54 -16.77 6.66
CA LYS A 266 -13.56 -16.09 7.46
C LYS A 266 -13.31 -16.27 8.95
N SER A 267 -13.03 -17.50 9.40
CA SER A 267 -12.76 -17.78 10.82
C SER A 267 -11.60 -16.95 11.36
N GLN A 268 -10.54 -16.73 10.57
CA GLN A 268 -9.36 -15.97 10.98
C GLN A 268 -9.66 -14.46 11.01
N VAL A 269 -10.40 -13.94 10.02
CA VAL A 269 -10.88 -12.55 10.04
C VAL A 269 -11.82 -12.30 11.21
N ASP A 270 -12.79 -13.17 11.44
CA ASP A 270 -13.73 -13.08 12.56
C ASP A 270 -12.95 -13.08 13.90
N TYR A 271 -11.96 -13.96 14.06
CA TYR A 271 -11.08 -13.98 15.22
C TYR A 271 -10.35 -12.65 15.41
N ILE A 272 -9.74 -12.11 14.34
CA ILE A 272 -9.03 -10.82 14.36
C ILE A 272 -9.97 -9.68 14.79
N LEU A 273 -11.22 -9.72 14.34
CA LEU A 273 -12.22 -8.67 14.59
C LEU A 273 -13.01 -8.83 15.90
N GLY A 274 -12.71 -9.85 16.70
CA GLY A 274 -13.23 -9.98 18.06
C GLY A 274 -13.94 -11.30 18.39
N SER A 275 -14.10 -12.22 17.44
CA SER A 275 -14.64 -13.57 17.68
C SER A 275 -13.56 -14.48 18.27
N ASN A 276 -13.04 -14.09 19.44
CA ASN A 276 -11.97 -14.77 20.16
C ASN A 276 -12.28 -14.84 21.66
N PRO A 277 -11.55 -15.65 22.44
CA PRO A 277 -11.83 -15.84 23.87
C PRO A 277 -11.83 -14.55 24.71
N GLN A 278 -11.16 -13.50 24.26
CA GLN A 278 -11.10 -12.20 24.96
C GLN A 278 -12.18 -11.21 24.51
N GLN A 279 -12.96 -11.53 23.47
CA GLN A 279 -13.91 -10.59 22.86
C GLN A 279 -13.25 -9.24 22.52
N LEU A 280 -12.02 -9.31 22.01
CA LEU A 280 -11.16 -8.15 21.74
C LEU A 280 -10.86 -8.08 20.25
N SER A 281 -11.21 -6.99 19.58
CA SER A 281 -10.76 -6.75 18.21
C SER A 281 -9.26 -6.42 18.23
N TYR A 282 -8.46 -7.17 17.51
CA TYR A 282 -7.03 -6.86 17.28
C TYR A 282 -6.83 -5.82 16.17
N MET A 283 -7.90 -5.33 15.55
CA MET A 283 -7.89 -4.15 14.70
C MET A 283 -8.27 -2.92 15.52
N VAL A 284 -7.34 -1.98 15.63
CA VAL A 284 -7.53 -0.72 16.39
C VAL A 284 -8.68 0.09 15.79
N GLY A 285 -9.55 0.61 16.64
CA GLY A 285 -10.70 1.43 16.23
C GLY A 285 -11.89 0.63 15.70
N PHE A 286 -11.78 -0.70 15.57
CA PHE A 286 -12.88 -1.57 15.14
C PHE A 286 -13.56 -2.23 16.35
N GLY A 287 -14.89 -2.21 16.38
CA GLY A 287 -15.69 -2.74 17.48
C GLY A 287 -15.66 -1.88 18.75
N SER A 288 -16.32 -2.35 19.81
CA SER A 288 -16.38 -1.63 21.10
C SER A 288 -15.19 -1.90 22.03
N ASN A 289 -14.40 -2.93 21.74
CA ASN A 289 -13.26 -3.36 22.54
C ASN A 289 -12.06 -3.65 21.63
N TYR A 290 -11.00 -2.86 21.75
CA TYR A 290 -9.78 -2.95 20.95
C TYR A 290 -8.55 -2.41 21.73
N PRO A 291 -7.30 -2.77 21.35
CA PRO A 291 -6.08 -2.26 21.97
C PRO A 291 -5.97 -0.75 21.94
N LYS A 292 -5.67 -0.15 23.09
CA LYS A 292 -5.55 1.30 23.29
C LYS A 292 -4.10 1.75 23.49
N GLN A 293 -3.19 0.84 23.83
CA GLN A 293 -1.78 1.15 24.10
C GLN A 293 -0.85 0.55 23.05
N VAL A 294 -1.18 0.71 21.76
CA VAL A 294 -0.35 0.17 20.67
C VAL A 294 1.06 0.76 20.65
N HIS A 295 2.04 -0.05 20.28
CA HIS A 295 3.46 0.31 20.18
C HIS A 295 3.70 1.21 18.95
N HIS A 296 3.22 2.45 19.00
CA HIS A 296 3.28 3.38 17.87
C HIS A 296 3.50 4.83 18.34
N ARG A 297 4.64 5.43 17.94
CA ARG A 297 5.06 6.78 18.38
C ARG A 297 4.05 7.87 18.00
N GLY A 298 3.60 7.87 16.75
CA GLY A 298 2.60 8.84 16.28
C GLY A 298 1.24 8.70 16.98
N ALA A 299 0.93 7.52 17.53
CA ALA A 299 -0.31 7.30 18.27
C ALA A 299 -0.15 7.75 19.74
N SER A 300 1.02 7.54 20.34
CA SER A 300 1.28 7.81 21.77
C SER A 300 1.55 9.28 22.11
N ILE A 301 1.99 10.08 21.12
CA ILE A 301 2.28 11.50 21.29
C ILE A 301 1.04 12.33 20.92
N VAL A 302 0.66 13.28 21.77
CA VAL A 302 -0.50 14.16 21.53
C VAL A 302 -0.36 14.90 20.19
N SER A 303 -1.45 15.00 19.43
CA SER A 303 -1.46 15.71 18.16
C SER A 303 -1.02 17.17 18.30
N ILE A 304 -0.23 17.67 17.34
CA ILE A 304 0.16 19.08 17.24
C ILE A 304 -1.07 20.02 17.16
N LYS A 305 -2.21 19.51 16.67
CA LYS A 305 -3.49 20.24 16.64
C LYS A 305 -4.08 20.49 18.03
N VAL A 306 -3.73 19.66 19.00
CA VAL A 306 -4.18 19.76 20.39
C VAL A 306 -3.13 20.48 21.24
N ASN A 307 -1.85 20.15 21.05
CA ASN A 307 -0.74 20.80 21.72
C ASN A 307 0.39 21.08 20.71
N PRO A 308 0.62 22.35 20.33
CA PRO A 308 1.61 22.70 19.33
C PRO A 308 3.07 22.63 19.82
N LYS A 309 3.30 22.34 21.11
CA LYS A 309 4.65 22.23 21.66
C LYS A 309 5.41 21.10 20.96
N LEU A 310 6.58 21.44 20.42
CA LEU A 310 7.46 20.46 19.79
C LEU A 310 7.84 19.35 20.78
N VAL A 311 7.62 18.09 20.36
CA VAL A 311 8.05 16.90 21.07
C VAL A 311 9.08 16.18 20.21
N SER A 312 10.36 16.27 20.58
CA SER A 312 11.43 15.52 19.91
C SER A 312 11.30 14.01 20.16
N CYS A 313 11.94 13.16 19.36
CA CYS A 313 11.88 11.70 19.56
C CYS A 313 12.28 11.24 20.96
N LYS A 314 13.40 11.77 21.48
CA LYS A 314 13.88 11.45 22.81
C LYS A 314 12.88 11.89 23.88
N LEU A 315 12.29 13.07 23.72
CA LEU A 315 11.30 13.59 24.65
C LEU A 315 9.99 12.78 24.56
N GLY A 316 9.57 12.41 23.34
CA GLY A 316 8.43 11.54 23.10
C GLY A 316 8.57 10.20 23.81
N PHE A 317 9.74 9.57 23.70
CA PHE A 317 10.06 8.35 24.44
C PHE A 317 9.95 8.56 25.95
N VAL A 318 10.65 9.55 26.51
CA VAL A 318 10.66 9.79 27.96
C VAL A 318 9.27 10.14 28.50
N LEU A 319 8.51 10.98 27.81
CA LEU A 319 7.24 11.51 28.29
C LEU A 319 6.03 10.63 27.99
N HIS A 320 6.07 9.82 26.93
CA HIS A 320 4.88 9.12 26.43
C HIS A 320 5.02 7.60 26.42
N PHE A 321 6.22 7.04 26.26
CA PHE A 321 6.37 5.59 26.09
C PHE A 321 5.87 4.80 27.32
N ASN A 322 6.32 5.19 28.52
CA ASN A 322 6.01 4.50 29.77
C ASN A 322 4.69 4.95 30.43
N LYS A 323 3.89 5.81 29.78
CA LYS A 323 2.59 6.21 30.33
C LYS A 323 1.60 5.06 30.22
N ASN A 324 1.07 4.63 31.36
CA ASN A 324 -0.01 3.64 31.43
C ASN A 324 -1.38 4.29 31.19
N GLU A 325 -1.51 4.90 30.03
CA GLU A 325 -2.72 5.57 29.56
C GLU A 325 -2.93 5.20 28.07
N PRO A 326 -4.19 5.17 27.60
CA PRO A 326 -4.49 5.05 26.17
C PRO A 326 -3.66 6.01 25.31
N ASN A 327 -3.31 5.57 24.11
CA ASN A 327 -2.74 6.44 23.09
C ASN A 327 -3.71 7.61 22.81
N PRO A 328 -3.25 8.88 22.84
CA PRO A 328 -4.12 10.04 22.61
C PRO A 328 -4.68 10.10 21.18
N ASN A 329 -4.02 9.46 20.21
CA ASN A 329 -4.56 9.32 18.86
C ASN A 329 -4.89 7.85 18.60
N VAL A 330 -6.15 7.58 18.24
CA VAL A 330 -6.57 6.24 17.80
C VAL A 330 -5.97 5.96 16.42
N LEU A 331 -5.30 4.82 16.27
CA LEU A 331 -4.66 4.41 15.03
C LEU A 331 -5.62 3.53 14.22
N ASP A 332 -6.72 4.13 13.75
CA ASP A 332 -7.84 3.42 13.13
C ASP A 332 -7.38 2.48 12.00
N GLY A 333 -7.85 1.23 12.06
CA GLY A 333 -7.56 0.20 11.07
C GLY A 333 -6.22 -0.51 11.25
N ALA A 334 -5.34 -0.09 12.16
CA ALA A 334 -4.07 -0.78 12.36
C ALA A 334 -4.27 -2.17 12.99
N LEU A 335 -3.61 -3.17 12.42
CA LEU A 335 -3.60 -4.53 12.95
C LEU A 335 -2.40 -4.71 13.87
N VAL A 336 -2.65 -5.00 15.14
CA VAL A 336 -1.57 -5.30 16.10
C VAL A 336 -0.96 -6.69 15.87
N GLY A 337 0.15 -7.00 16.51
CA GLY A 337 0.78 -8.32 16.46
C GLY A 337 -0.08 -9.47 17.01
N GLY A 338 -0.99 -9.16 17.92
CA GLY A 338 -2.03 -10.07 18.40
C GLY A 338 -1.62 -10.95 19.58
N PRO A 339 -2.43 -11.97 19.90
CA PRO A 339 -2.25 -12.74 21.12
C PRO A 339 -1.09 -13.74 21.02
N ASN A 340 -0.67 -14.26 22.17
CA ASN A 340 0.21 -15.42 22.25
C ASN A 340 -0.52 -16.71 21.83
N GLU A 341 0.19 -17.83 21.84
CA GLU A 341 -0.31 -19.15 21.44
C GLU A 341 -1.50 -19.67 22.24
N ASN A 342 -1.78 -19.10 23.41
CA ASN A 342 -2.86 -19.49 24.31
C ASN A 342 -3.97 -18.42 24.37
N ASP A 343 -4.11 -17.63 23.31
CA ASP A 343 -5.08 -16.53 23.18
C ASP A 343 -4.89 -15.39 24.20
N GLY A 344 -3.74 -15.32 24.89
CA GLY A 344 -3.41 -14.28 25.87
C GLY A 344 -2.85 -13.02 25.21
N TYR A 345 -3.37 -11.85 25.62
CA TYR A 345 -3.00 -10.55 25.07
C TYR A 345 -2.85 -9.54 26.20
N THR A 346 -1.77 -8.77 26.19
CA THR A 346 -1.54 -7.68 27.15
C THR A 346 -1.41 -6.37 26.39
N ASP A 347 -2.43 -5.51 26.53
CA ASP A 347 -2.46 -4.18 25.91
C ASP A 347 -1.48 -3.22 26.61
N SER A 348 -0.22 -3.29 26.20
CA SER A 348 0.86 -2.48 26.74
C SER A 348 1.76 -1.99 25.62
N ARG A 349 2.09 -0.70 25.66
CA ARG A 349 3.00 -0.07 24.69
C ARG A 349 4.40 -0.67 24.74
N SER A 350 4.83 -1.24 25.86
CA SER A 350 6.13 -1.91 25.97
C SER A 350 6.11 -3.34 25.45
N ASN A 351 4.93 -3.93 25.25
CA ASN A 351 4.75 -5.27 24.72
C ASN A 351 4.77 -5.25 23.18
N PHE A 352 5.91 -4.87 22.60
CA PHE A 352 6.06 -4.73 21.15
C PHE A 352 5.75 -6.04 20.41
N GLN A 353 6.01 -7.22 20.99
CA GLN A 353 5.68 -8.51 20.37
C GLN A 353 4.20 -8.65 19.97
N GLN A 354 3.30 -8.12 20.80
CA GLN A 354 1.84 -8.22 20.62
C GLN A 354 1.19 -6.91 20.18
N ALA A 355 1.72 -5.76 20.62
CA ALA A 355 1.14 -4.44 20.41
C ALA A 355 1.75 -3.68 19.22
N GLU A 356 2.75 -4.25 18.54
CA GLU A 356 3.32 -3.65 17.34
C GLU A 356 2.36 -3.65 16.17
N THR A 357 2.36 -2.55 15.44
CA THR A 357 1.58 -2.34 14.22
C THR A 357 2.55 -2.00 13.11
N ALA A 358 2.50 -2.74 12.02
CA ALA A 358 3.36 -2.52 10.87
C ALA A 358 2.56 -2.60 9.56
N THR A 359 3.08 -2.01 8.50
CA THR A 359 2.46 -2.06 7.16
C THR A 359 2.24 -3.49 6.67
N VAL A 360 3.15 -4.41 7.01
CA VAL A 360 3.09 -5.84 6.66
C VAL A 360 1.91 -6.57 7.32
N ASN A 361 1.44 -6.10 8.48
CA ASN A 361 0.29 -6.68 9.18
C ASN A 361 -0.99 -6.44 8.37
N ASN A 362 -1.13 -5.22 7.89
CA ASN A 362 -2.36 -4.73 7.26
C ASN A 362 -2.46 -5.15 5.79
N ALA A 363 -1.35 -5.14 5.03
CA ALA A 363 -1.38 -5.29 3.58
C ALA A 363 -2.08 -6.56 3.07
N PRO A 364 -1.94 -7.75 3.69
CA PRO A 364 -2.66 -8.96 3.27
C PRO A 364 -4.15 -8.95 3.66
N LEU A 365 -4.52 -8.26 4.74
CA LEU A 365 -5.86 -8.36 5.35
C LEU A 365 -6.92 -7.51 4.64
N VAL A 366 -6.52 -6.42 3.97
CA VAL A 366 -7.43 -5.49 3.25
C VAL A 366 -8.42 -6.23 2.35
N VAL A 367 -7.95 -7.28 1.67
CA VAL A 367 -8.78 -8.03 0.71
C VAL A 367 -9.78 -8.96 1.37
N SER A 368 -9.37 -9.69 2.40
CA SER A 368 -10.28 -10.60 3.10
C SER A 368 -11.46 -9.82 3.69
N MET A 369 -11.22 -8.59 4.17
CA MET A 369 -12.28 -7.70 4.66
C MET A 369 -13.26 -7.26 3.56
N VAL A 370 -12.74 -6.84 2.41
CA VAL A 370 -13.58 -6.39 1.29
C VAL A 370 -14.42 -7.55 0.73
N MET A 371 -13.84 -8.74 0.64
CA MET A 371 -14.54 -9.94 0.19
C MET A 371 -15.70 -10.31 1.12
N PHE A 372 -15.46 -10.41 2.44
CA PHE A 372 -16.52 -10.77 3.39
C PHE A 372 -17.60 -9.70 3.57
N SER A 373 -17.25 -8.40 3.46
CA SER A 373 -18.24 -7.32 3.52
C SER A 373 -19.25 -7.33 2.35
N THR A 374 -18.90 -7.96 1.22
CA THR A 374 -19.77 -8.06 0.04
C THR A 374 -20.83 -9.15 0.23
N PHE A 375 -20.48 -10.24 0.92
CA PHE A 375 -21.38 -11.32 1.28
C PHE A 375 -22.46 -10.86 2.27
N GLU A 376 -22.07 -10.18 3.35
CA GLU A 376 -22.99 -9.73 4.42
C GLU A 376 -24.02 -8.68 3.95
N HIS A 377 -23.64 -7.77 3.05
CA HIS A 377 -24.56 -6.76 2.51
C HIS A 377 -25.66 -7.34 1.62
N SER A 378 -25.37 -8.42 0.90
CA SER A 378 -26.36 -9.11 0.07
C SER A 378 -27.45 -9.76 0.96
N VAL A 379 -27.06 -10.22 2.15
CA VAL A 379 -27.97 -10.78 3.15
C VAL A 379 -28.79 -9.69 3.87
N ASP A 380 -28.18 -8.58 4.29
CA ASP A 380 -28.89 -7.46 4.97
C ASP A 380 -29.91 -6.76 4.06
N PHE A 381 -29.64 -6.62 2.76
CA PHE A 381 -30.57 -6.05 1.79
C PHE A 381 -31.91 -6.81 1.73
N LEU A 382 -31.86 -8.14 1.77
CA LEU A 382 -33.02 -9.01 1.68
C LEU A 382 -33.92 -8.91 2.92
N TYR A 383 -33.33 -8.86 4.13
CA TYR A 383 -34.10 -8.66 5.36
C TYR A 383 -34.76 -7.27 5.42
N ARG A 384 -34.05 -6.21 5.04
CA ARG A 384 -34.57 -4.83 5.14
C ARG A 384 -35.66 -4.50 4.13
N LYS A 385 -35.54 -4.95 2.89
CA LYS A 385 -36.45 -4.53 1.81
C LYS A 385 -37.59 -5.51 1.54
N VAL A 386 -37.39 -6.81 1.79
CA VAL A 386 -38.39 -7.85 1.48
C VAL A 386 -39.17 -8.26 2.74
N VAL A 387 -38.47 -8.55 3.83
CA VAL A 387 -39.08 -9.10 5.06
C VAL A 387 -39.66 -7.99 5.94
N LYS A 388 -39.09 -6.77 5.88
CA LYS A 388 -39.52 -5.58 6.63
C LYS A 388 -39.69 -5.82 8.14
N LYS A 389 -38.97 -6.80 8.68
CA LYS A 389 -38.86 -7.10 10.11
C LYS A 389 -37.40 -7.31 10.44
N ARG A 390 -37.03 -7.04 11.69
CA ARG A 390 -35.69 -7.36 12.20
C ARG A 390 -35.58 -8.88 12.30
N LYS A 391 -34.40 -9.42 11.98
CA LYS A 391 -34.14 -10.87 11.94
C LYS A 391 -34.44 -11.56 13.28
N GLU A 392 -34.18 -10.86 14.38
CA GLU A 392 -34.47 -11.26 15.77
C GLU A 392 -35.98 -11.37 16.10
N ASP A 393 -36.83 -10.64 15.37
CA ASP A 393 -38.29 -10.69 15.55
C ASP A 393 -38.97 -11.80 14.69
N CYS A 394 -38.16 -12.59 13.96
CA CYS A 394 -38.63 -13.65 13.06
C CYS A 394 -38.48 -15.03 13.69
N SER A 395 -39.50 -15.89 13.59
CA SER A 395 -39.42 -17.28 14.04
C SER A 395 -38.37 -18.07 13.23
N LYS A 396 -37.85 -19.17 13.78
CA LYS A 396 -36.89 -20.04 13.07
C LYS A 396 -37.40 -20.50 11.70
N GLY A 397 -38.70 -20.75 11.56
CA GLY A 397 -39.34 -21.05 10.29
C GLY A 397 -39.39 -19.86 9.31
N GLN A 398 -39.55 -18.63 9.82
CA GLN A 398 -39.46 -17.42 9.00
C GLN A 398 -38.03 -17.14 8.54
N GLN A 399 -37.04 -17.34 9.41
CA GLN A 399 -35.63 -17.20 9.04
C GLN A 399 -35.25 -18.20 7.93
N LEU A 400 -35.69 -19.46 8.06
CA LEU A 400 -35.50 -20.49 7.04
C LEU A 400 -36.21 -20.12 5.72
N GLY A 401 -37.43 -19.58 5.80
CA GLY A 401 -38.17 -19.09 4.63
C GLY A 401 -37.49 -17.92 3.91
N VAL A 402 -36.82 -17.03 4.64
CA VAL A 402 -36.02 -15.94 4.05
C VAL A 402 -34.79 -16.47 3.35
N THR A 403 -34.09 -17.45 3.94
CA THR A 403 -32.99 -18.15 3.26
C THR A 403 -33.47 -18.83 1.97
N CYS A 404 -34.64 -19.46 1.98
CA CYS A 404 -35.20 -20.07 0.77
C CYS A 404 -35.54 -19.05 -0.32
N LEU A 405 -36.19 -17.94 0.05
CA LEU A 405 -36.48 -16.86 -0.89
C LEU A 405 -35.21 -16.19 -1.43
N ALA A 406 -34.20 -16.01 -0.58
CA ALA A 406 -32.88 -15.51 -0.95
C ALA A 406 -32.18 -16.45 -1.94
N GLY A 407 -32.18 -17.76 -1.67
CA GLY A 407 -31.62 -18.77 -2.56
C GLY A 407 -32.31 -18.81 -3.92
N TYR A 408 -33.65 -18.71 -3.94
CA TYR A 408 -34.42 -18.69 -5.18
C TYR A 408 -34.16 -17.41 -6.00
N ALA A 409 -34.14 -16.25 -5.33
CA ALA A 409 -33.86 -14.97 -5.95
C ALA A 409 -32.43 -14.91 -6.51
N ALA A 410 -31.44 -15.38 -5.75
CA ALA A 410 -30.06 -15.49 -6.20
C ALA A 410 -29.93 -16.42 -7.41
N GLY A 411 -30.60 -17.58 -7.40
CA GLY A 411 -30.64 -18.49 -8.55
C GLY A 411 -31.34 -17.90 -9.78
N SER A 412 -32.36 -17.06 -9.58
CA SER A 412 -33.08 -16.37 -10.65
C SER A 412 -32.24 -15.24 -11.27
N VAL A 413 -31.56 -14.45 -10.45
CA VAL A 413 -30.64 -13.38 -10.89
C VAL A 413 -29.42 -13.99 -11.57
N GLY A 414 -28.84 -15.05 -11.00
CA GLY A 414 -27.75 -15.80 -11.62
C GLY A 414 -28.15 -16.34 -12.99
N SER A 415 -29.36 -16.92 -13.10
CA SER A 415 -29.91 -17.38 -14.37
C SER A 415 -30.09 -16.25 -15.38
N PHE A 416 -30.50 -15.05 -14.94
CA PHE A 416 -30.65 -13.88 -15.82
C PHE A 416 -29.31 -13.37 -16.34
N ILE A 417 -28.31 -13.26 -15.47
CA ILE A 417 -26.97 -12.78 -15.82
C ILE A 417 -26.24 -13.79 -16.72
N SER A 418 -26.40 -15.09 -16.47
CA SER A 418 -25.73 -16.14 -17.26
C SER A 418 -26.45 -16.48 -18.57
N ASN A 419 -27.75 -16.15 -18.70
CA ASN A 419 -28.57 -16.54 -19.85
C ASN A 419 -27.98 -16.19 -21.24
N PRO A 420 -27.40 -14.99 -21.45
CA PRO A 420 -26.81 -14.64 -22.74
C PRO A 420 -25.60 -15.50 -23.08
N ALA A 421 -24.69 -15.69 -22.12
CA ALA A 421 -23.51 -16.51 -22.30
C ALA A 421 -23.91 -17.96 -22.60
N ASP A 422 -24.90 -18.49 -21.88
CA ASP A 422 -25.32 -19.87 -22.05
C ASP A 422 -26.10 -20.11 -23.35
N ASN A 423 -26.90 -19.13 -23.83
CA ASN A 423 -27.57 -19.19 -25.12
C ASN A 423 -26.58 -19.15 -26.29
N ILE A 424 -25.50 -18.36 -26.16
CA ILE A 424 -24.40 -18.30 -27.12
C ILE A 424 -23.69 -19.65 -27.16
N VAL A 425 -23.29 -20.17 -26.00
CA VAL A 425 -22.59 -21.46 -25.88
C VAL A 425 -23.46 -22.60 -26.47
N ALA A 426 -24.76 -22.64 -26.16
CA ALA A 426 -25.67 -23.64 -26.71
C ALA A 426 -25.82 -23.53 -28.25
N SER A 427 -25.80 -22.32 -28.81
CA SER A 427 -25.87 -22.11 -30.27
C SER A 427 -24.58 -22.49 -30.99
N LEU A 428 -23.42 -22.26 -30.37
CA LEU A 428 -22.12 -22.69 -30.90
C LEU A 428 -21.98 -24.22 -30.81
N TYR A 429 -22.42 -24.81 -29.70
CA TYR A 429 -22.32 -26.26 -29.47
C TYR A 429 -23.23 -27.07 -30.40
N THR A 430 -24.43 -26.56 -30.71
CA THR A 430 -25.36 -27.20 -31.67
C THR A 430 -25.00 -26.93 -33.15
N LYS A 431 -23.83 -26.33 -33.42
CA LYS A 431 -23.36 -25.89 -34.76
C LYS A 431 -24.37 -25.02 -35.52
N LYS A 432 -25.20 -24.26 -34.79
CA LYS A 432 -26.17 -23.36 -35.41
C LYS A 432 -25.56 -22.02 -35.82
N ALA A 433 -24.33 -21.73 -35.36
CA ALA A 433 -23.51 -20.61 -35.78
C ALA A 433 -22.02 -20.96 -35.65
N ASP A 434 -21.19 -20.52 -36.60
CA ASP A 434 -19.75 -20.86 -36.66
C ASP A 434 -18.85 -19.81 -35.98
N SER A 435 -19.42 -18.71 -35.48
CA SER A 435 -18.68 -17.69 -34.73
C SER A 435 -19.57 -16.95 -33.74
N LEU A 436 -18.94 -16.36 -32.71
CA LEU A 436 -19.61 -15.60 -31.64
C LEU A 436 -20.50 -14.48 -32.20
N MET A 437 -19.97 -13.72 -33.16
CA MET A 437 -20.67 -12.60 -33.78
C MET A 437 -21.87 -13.06 -34.61
N LEU A 438 -21.75 -14.22 -35.28
CA LEU A 438 -22.85 -14.82 -36.02
C LEU A 438 -23.92 -15.39 -35.09
N ALA A 439 -23.54 -15.96 -33.94
CA ALA A 439 -24.46 -16.46 -32.92
C ALA A 439 -25.29 -15.32 -32.31
N VAL A 440 -24.64 -14.21 -31.94
CA VAL A 440 -25.31 -13.01 -31.41
C VAL A 440 -26.26 -12.40 -32.43
N LYS A 441 -25.83 -12.28 -33.69
CA LYS A 441 -26.65 -11.73 -34.78
C LYS A 441 -27.86 -12.62 -35.12
N LYS A 442 -27.69 -13.96 -35.07
CA LYS A 442 -28.72 -14.94 -35.42
C LYS A 442 -29.74 -15.18 -34.30
N ILE A 443 -29.30 -15.13 -33.04
CA ILE A 443 -30.20 -15.21 -31.89
C ILE A 443 -30.95 -13.87 -31.73
N GLY A 444 -30.24 -12.75 -31.91
CA GLY A 444 -30.76 -11.41 -31.66
C GLY A 444 -30.59 -11.01 -30.21
N VAL A 445 -30.22 -9.74 -29.96
CA VAL A 445 -29.89 -9.20 -28.64
C VAL A 445 -31.04 -9.39 -27.65
N PHE A 446 -32.29 -9.22 -28.07
CA PHE A 446 -33.43 -9.42 -27.17
C PHE A 446 -33.60 -10.89 -26.75
N ASN A 447 -33.48 -11.82 -27.70
CA ASN A 447 -33.65 -13.25 -27.43
C ASN A 447 -32.45 -13.85 -26.69
N LEU A 448 -31.28 -13.23 -26.73
CA LEU A 448 -30.13 -13.64 -25.92
C LEU A 448 -30.45 -13.62 -24.42
N PHE A 449 -31.23 -12.63 -23.99
CA PHE A 449 -31.59 -12.46 -22.59
C PHE A 449 -32.91 -13.15 -22.22
N THR A 450 -33.80 -13.40 -23.17
CA THR A 450 -35.14 -13.94 -22.87
C THR A 450 -35.32 -15.42 -23.23
N ARG A 451 -34.57 -15.95 -24.20
CA ARG A 451 -34.68 -17.35 -24.62
C ARG A 451 -34.18 -18.28 -23.53
N SER A 452 -34.96 -19.31 -23.20
CA SER A 452 -34.70 -20.31 -22.14
C SER A 452 -34.65 -19.79 -20.69
N LEU A 453 -34.74 -18.47 -20.48
CA LEU A 453 -34.70 -17.86 -19.15
C LEU A 453 -35.78 -18.41 -18.20
N PRO A 454 -37.07 -18.55 -18.60
CA PRO A 454 -38.10 -19.02 -17.68
C PRO A 454 -37.84 -20.46 -17.21
N ILE A 455 -37.36 -21.32 -18.11
CA ILE A 455 -37.05 -22.73 -17.80
C ILE A 455 -35.85 -22.82 -16.85
N ARG A 456 -34.83 -21.97 -17.05
CA ARG A 456 -33.64 -21.91 -16.19
C ARG A 456 -33.95 -21.39 -14.80
N ILE A 457 -34.75 -20.34 -14.68
CA ILE A 457 -35.23 -19.84 -13.40
C ILE A 457 -36.01 -20.94 -12.67
N MET A 458 -36.83 -21.71 -13.40
CA MET A 458 -37.61 -22.82 -12.84
C MET A 458 -36.77 -24.01 -12.37
N LEU A 459 -35.58 -24.25 -12.95
CA LEU A 459 -34.70 -25.37 -12.59
C LEU A 459 -33.61 -24.99 -11.59
N VAL A 460 -32.92 -23.87 -11.81
CA VAL A 460 -31.76 -23.42 -11.03
C VAL A 460 -32.19 -22.79 -9.71
N GLY A 461 -33.28 -22.02 -9.72
CA GLY A 461 -33.84 -21.40 -8.51
C GLY A 461 -34.14 -22.42 -7.41
N PRO A 462 -34.96 -23.46 -7.68
CA PRO A 462 -35.26 -24.50 -6.69
C PRO A 462 -34.05 -25.34 -6.28
N ALA A 463 -33.12 -25.65 -7.20
CA ALA A 463 -31.93 -26.44 -6.87
C ALA A 463 -31.02 -25.73 -5.85
N ILE A 464 -30.75 -24.44 -6.06
CA ILE A 464 -29.97 -23.62 -5.12
C ILE A 464 -30.73 -23.44 -3.80
N THR A 465 -32.03 -23.18 -3.88
CA THR A 465 -32.89 -23.06 -2.68
C THR A 465 -32.86 -24.31 -1.82
N LEU A 466 -32.92 -25.49 -2.44
CA LEU A 466 -32.90 -26.77 -1.76
C LEU A 466 -31.52 -27.03 -1.12
N GLN A 467 -30.44 -26.66 -1.79
CA GLN A 467 -29.07 -26.81 -1.28
C GLN A 467 -28.84 -25.98 0.01
N TRP A 468 -29.31 -24.73 0.03
CA TRP A 468 -29.24 -23.87 1.21
C TRP A 468 -30.22 -24.29 2.31
N LEU A 469 -31.41 -24.78 1.95
CA LEU A 469 -32.38 -25.31 2.90
C LEU A 469 -31.83 -26.53 3.65
N PHE A 470 -31.19 -27.48 2.95
CA PHE A 470 -30.58 -28.64 3.60
C PHE A 470 -29.43 -28.24 4.52
N TYR A 471 -28.58 -27.30 4.09
CA TYR A 471 -27.47 -26.79 4.89
C TYR A 471 -27.93 -26.14 6.21
N ASP A 472 -28.95 -25.28 6.16
CA ASP A 472 -29.47 -24.60 7.36
C ASP A 472 -30.33 -25.52 8.24
N THR A 473 -31.04 -26.49 7.64
CA THR A 473 -31.79 -27.50 8.40
C THR A 473 -30.84 -28.41 9.21
N ILE A 474 -29.69 -28.78 8.63
CA ILE A 474 -28.65 -29.54 9.33
C ILE A 474 -28.07 -28.73 10.49
N LYS A 475 -27.78 -27.44 10.31
CA LYS A 475 -27.32 -26.56 11.41
C LYS A 475 -28.30 -26.44 12.56
N LEU A 476 -29.60 -26.33 12.25
CA LEU A 476 -30.67 -26.26 13.24
C LEU A 476 -30.82 -27.57 14.04
N LEU A 477 -30.70 -28.72 13.38
CA LEU A 477 -30.77 -30.04 14.02
C LEU A 477 -29.53 -30.36 14.87
N SER A 478 -28.37 -29.80 14.52
CA SER A 478 -27.12 -29.95 15.28
C SER A 478 -26.96 -28.96 16.44
N GLY A 479 -27.99 -28.16 16.76
CA GLY A 479 -28.00 -27.31 17.96
C GLY A 479 -27.24 -25.99 17.85
N PHE A 480 -26.78 -25.60 16.66
CA PHE A 480 -26.12 -24.30 16.44
C PHE A 480 -27.15 -23.16 16.31
N GLN A 481 -26.89 -22.01 16.95
CA GLN A 481 -27.73 -20.82 16.81
C GLN A 481 -27.55 -20.15 15.43
N VAL A 482 -28.66 -19.62 14.91
CA VAL A 482 -28.70 -18.89 13.64
C VAL A 482 -28.34 -17.41 13.92
N LEU A 483 -27.05 -17.09 13.93
CA LEU A 483 -26.42 -15.75 13.83
C LEU A 483 -27.10 -14.58 14.59
N ASP A 484 -26.50 -14.17 15.72
CA ASP A 484 -26.76 -12.96 16.51
C ASP A 484 -25.67 -11.89 16.23
N ILE A 485 -26.05 -10.69 15.77
CA ILE A 485 -25.13 -9.54 15.56
C ILE A 485 -25.86 -8.23 15.87
N SER A 486 -26.21 -8.03 17.13
CA SER A 486 -26.83 -6.79 17.64
C SER A 486 -25.82 -5.91 18.40
N LEU A 487 -24.75 -5.43 17.76
CA LEU A 487 -23.86 -4.45 18.43
C LEU A 487 -23.07 -3.47 17.55
N VAL A 488 -23.59 -2.92 16.44
CA VAL A 488 -22.99 -1.71 15.82
C VAL A 488 -24.05 -0.83 15.16
N ARG A 489 -24.91 -0.20 15.96
CA ARG A 489 -25.80 0.89 15.52
C ARG A 489 -25.60 2.09 16.46
N SER A 490 -24.63 2.93 16.12
CA SER A 490 -24.38 4.33 16.55
C SER A 490 -22.85 4.52 16.43
N ILE A 491 -22.25 5.39 15.62
CA ILE A 491 -22.55 6.76 15.23
C ILE A 491 -21.91 7.02 13.85
N VAL A 492 -22.67 7.53 12.89
CA VAL A 492 -22.17 8.25 11.71
C VAL A 492 -22.96 9.55 11.67
N VAL A 493 -22.29 10.70 11.72
CA VAL A 493 -22.49 11.92 10.90
C VAL A 493 -21.56 13.05 11.40
N SER A 494 -20.73 13.54 10.47
CA SER A 494 -20.14 14.90 10.36
C SER A 494 -19.00 15.33 11.30
N ASN A 495 -17.78 15.55 10.77
CA ASN A 495 -17.38 16.85 10.20
C ASN A 495 -15.95 16.84 9.60
N SER A 496 -15.78 17.62 8.53
CA SER A 496 -14.57 17.89 7.76
C SER A 496 -13.64 18.95 8.40
N VAL A 497 -12.39 19.03 7.89
CA VAL A 497 -11.48 20.21 7.74
C VAL A 497 -10.11 20.15 8.50
N GLY A 498 -9.01 20.34 7.74
CA GLY A 498 -7.90 21.26 8.11
C GLY A 498 -6.47 20.72 8.22
N HIS A 499 -5.54 21.26 7.40
CA HIS A 499 -4.13 20.88 7.19
C HIS A 499 -3.10 22.02 7.53
N LYS A 500 -1.92 21.63 8.05
CA LYS A 500 -0.49 21.98 7.70
C LYS A 500 0.19 23.35 7.97
N GLY A 501 1.51 23.28 8.31
CA GLY A 501 2.61 24.08 7.69
C GLY A 501 3.84 24.48 8.56
N ASP A 502 5.08 24.16 8.10
CA ASP A 502 6.42 24.66 8.51
C ASP A 502 7.22 25.17 7.26
N GLY A 503 8.00 26.27 7.41
CA GLY A 503 9.34 26.64 6.85
C GLY A 503 9.68 26.80 5.34
N ILE A 504 10.37 27.89 4.94
CA ILE A 504 10.65 28.35 3.54
C ILE A 504 12.16 28.63 3.26
N LEU A 505 12.63 28.36 2.03
CA LEU A 505 13.88 28.82 1.36
C LEU A 505 13.51 29.80 0.23
N THR A 506 14.23 30.91 0.02
CA THR A 506 13.84 31.95 -0.99
C THR A 506 14.98 32.31 -1.94
N GLN A 507 14.72 32.31 -3.25
CA GLN A 507 15.61 32.77 -4.33
C GLN A 507 15.01 34.02 -4.98
N VAL A 508 15.77 35.11 -5.12
CA VAL A 508 15.27 36.38 -5.69
C VAL A 508 15.94 36.66 -7.04
N SER A 509 15.13 36.78 -8.10
CA SER A 509 15.58 37.30 -9.41
C SER A 509 15.08 38.73 -9.59
N SER A 510 15.92 39.62 -10.11
CA SER A 510 15.55 41.02 -10.33
C SER A 510 16.13 41.56 -11.65
N GLN A 511 15.36 42.43 -12.32
CA GLN A 511 15.80 43.18 -13.50
C GLN A 511 16.32 44.56 -13.06
N TRP A 512 17.56 44.62 -12.58
CA TRP A 512 18.25 45.89 -12.32
C TRP A 512 19.57 45.94 -13.09
N HIS A 513 20.01 47.15 -13.45
CA HIS A 513 21.36 47.35 -13.98
C HIS A 513 22.40 47.19 -12.84
N PRO A 514 23.54 46.48 -13.04
CA PRO A 514 24.43 46.07 -11.95
C PRO A 514 25.00 47.21 -11.07
N ASN A 515 25.16 48.41 -11.63
CA ASN A 515 25.82 49.52 -10.95
C ASN A 515 24.91 50.30 -9.98
N GLU A 516 23.60 50.33 -10.19
CA GLU A 516 22.65 51.07 -9.32
C GLU A 516 22.36 50.32 -8.01
N PHE A 517 22.31 48.99 -8.05
CA PHE A 517 22.05 48.17 -6.87
C PHE A 517 23.27 48.10 -5.93
N VAL A 518 24.49 48.09 -6.49
CA VAL A 518 25.75 48.11 -5.71
C VAL A 518 25.93 49.45 -4.99
N GLN A 519 25.60 50.59 -5.61
CA GLN A 519 25.63 51.89 -4.93
C GLN A 519 24.62 51.97 -3.76
N GLN A 520 23.45 51.33 -3.88
CA GLN A 520 22.47 51.29 -2.77
C GLN A 520 22.91 50.38 -1.63
N LEU A 521 23.62 49.29 -1.91
CA LEU A 521 24.18 48.40 -0.88
C LEU A 521 25.41 49.01 -0.18
N GLU A 522 26.25 49.78 -0.87
CA GLU A 522 27.33 50.55 -0.21
C GLU A 522 26.80 51.66 0.71
N GLY A 523 25.63 52.23 0.37
CA GLY A 523 24.90 53.16 1.26
C GLY A 523 24.46 52.52 2.60
N LEU A 524 24.35 51.19 2.69
CA LEU A 524 24.04 50.49 3.95
C LEU A 524 25.22 50.51 4.95
N LYS A 525 26.46 50.73 4.50
CA LYS A 525 27.61 50.87 5.41
C LYS A 525 27.60 52.17 6.22
N THR A 526 26.79 53.16 5.82
CA THR A 526 26.83 54.53 6.37
C THR A 526 25.57 54.96 7.13
N MET A 527 24.47 54.19 7.11
CA MET A 527 23.27 54.52 7.89
C MET A 527 23.29 53.87 9.28
N ARG A 528 23.53 54.73 10.28
CA ARG A 528 23.67 54.50 11.74
C ARG A 528 25.08 54.09 12.15
N GLY A 529 25.87 55.13 12.48
CA GLY A 529 27.27 55.03 12.89
C GLY A 529 27.54 53.92 13.91
N GLY A 530 28.46 53.05 13.55
CA GLY A 530 29.01 52.03 14.43
C GLY A 530 29.86 51.07 13.61
N TRP A 531 31.11 50.89 14.01
CA TRP A 531 32.11 50.01 13.39
C TRP A 531 31.69 48.51 13.29
N ALA A 532 30.47 48.14 13.69
CA ALA A 532 29.96 46.77 13.73
C ALA A 532 29.39 46.24 12.39
N TYR A 533 28.84 47.10 11.52
CA TYR A 533 28.25 46.65 10.24
C TYR A 533 29.28 46.37 9.14
N GLY A 534 30.45 47.01 9.21
CA GLY A 534 31.51 46.85 8.20
C GLY A 534 32.07 45.43 8.13
N ASN A 535 32.00 44.69 9.24
CA ASN A 535 32.45 43.30 9.30
C ASN A 535 31.35 42.30 8.94
N TRP A 536 30.06 42.62 9.10
CA TRP A 536 28.96 41.65 8.92
C TRP A 536 28.66 41.26 7.46
N LEU A 537 28.97 42.13 6.49
CA LEU A 537 28.51 41.99 5.10
C LEU A 537 29.67 42.04 4.10
N LYS A 538 29.86 40.96 3.33
CA LYS A 538 30.88 40.87 2.27
C LYS A 538 30.19 40.75 0.91
N ILE A 539 30.38 41.75 0.06
CA ILE A 539 29.80 41.80 -1.30
C ILE A 539 30.92 41.46 -2.29
N LEU A 540 30.77 40.34 -3.00
CA LEU A 540 31.73 39.90 -4.02
C LEU A 540 31.20 40.28 -5.41
N ARG A 541 31.98 41.04 -6.19
CA ARG A 541 31.68 41.31 -7.61
C ARG A 541 32.21 40.16 -8.46
N CYS A 542 31.35 39.54 -9.25
CA CYS A 542 31.76 38.75 -10.40
C CYS A 542 31.69 39.61 -11.66
N GLU A 543 32.84 40.09 -12.13
CA GLU A 543 32.97 40.63 -13.48
C GLU A 543 33.58 39.51 -14.36
N SER A 544 32.74 38.90 -15.21
CA SER A 544 33.05 37.91 -16.29
C SER A 544 32.93 36.40 -16.01
N THR A 545 32.72 35.67 -17.11
CA THR A 545 32.02 34.38 -17.29
C THR A 545 32.91 33.11 -17.28
N VAL A 546 33.91 32.97 -16.40
CA VAL A 546 34.69 31.70 -16.31
C VAL A 546 35.04 31.33 -14.86
N CYS A 547 34.76 30.08 -14.46
CA CYS A 547 34.99 29.51 -13.13
C CYS A 547 36.45 29.07 -12.89
N TYR A 548 36.99 29.34 -11.69
CA TYR A 548 37.62 28.40 -10.71
C TYR A 548 38.53 29.15 -9.69
N PRO A 549 38.90 28.55 -8.53
CA PRO A 549 38.87 29.21 -7.23
C PRO A 549 40.25 29.75 -6.83
N MET A 550 40.31 30.99 -6.37
CA MET A 550 41.31 31.49 -5.41
C MET A 550 41.04 32.96 -5.13
N CYS A 551 40.53 33.26 -3.94
CA CYS A 551 40.69 34.57 -3.31
C CYS A 551 40.81 34.35 -1.81
N ASN A 552 42.06 34.42 -1.35
CA ASN A 552 42.44 34.41 0.05
C ASN A 552 41.95 35.75 0.64
N VAL A 553 40.88 35.74 1.44
CA VAL A 553 40.37 36.95 2.09
C VAL A 553 39.85 36.59 3.48
N GLU A 554 40.53 37.10 4.50
CA GLU A 554 40.30 36.90 5.93
C GLU A 554 38.81 36.75 6.33
N ASN A 555 38.54 35.68 7.09
CA ASN A 555 37.25 35.34 7.69
C ASN A 555 36.81 36.42 8.67
N SER A 556 35.87 37.28 8.29
CA SER A 556 35.23 38.18 9.26
C SER A 556 33.77 38.57 9.00
N GLY A 557 33.07 37.99 8.00
CA GLY A 557 31.65 38.30 7.70
C GLY A 557 30.66 37.17 7.91
N PHE A 558 29.40 37.52 8.22
CA PHE A 558 28.29 36.61 8.57
C PHE A 558 27.42 36.22 7.36
N VAL A 559 27.37 37.06 6.32
CA VAL A 559 26.55 36.85 5.10
C VAL A 559 27.39 37.09 3.84
N GLU A 560 27.32 36.14 2.92
CA GLU A 560 27.89 36.19 1.57
C GLU A 560 26.78 36.35 0.54
N ILE A 561 26.91 37.35 -0.34
CA ILE A 561 25.94 37.59 -1.41
C ILE A 561 26.66 37.50 -2.75
N TRP A 562 26.15 36.64 -3.62
CA TRP A 562 26.67 36.39 -4.96
C TRP A 562 25.70 36.95 -6.01
N GLY A 563 26.21 37.67 -7.00
CA GLY A 563 25.42 38.15 -8.14
C GLY A 563 25.90 37.52 -9.45
N GLY A 564 24.97 36.96 -10.23
CA GLY A 564 25.23 36.44 -11.57
C GLY A 564 24.33 37.10 -12.61
N THR A 565 24.90 37.47 -13.76
CA THR A 565 24.15 37.92 -14.93
C THR A 565 24.09 36.80 -15.97
N GLY A 566 22.89 36.35 -16.31
CA GLY A 566 22.63 35.35 -17.36
C GLY A 566 21.90 35.97 -18.54
N LEU A 567 22.25 35.54 -19.76
CA LEU A 567 21.58 35.91 -21.00
C LEU A 567 20.48 34.87 -21.29
N MET A 568 19.22 35.30 -21.41
CA MET A 568 18.11 34.42 -21.80
C MET A 568 17.45 34.95 -23.07
N LEU A 569 17.23 34.04 -24.03
CA LEU A 569 16.44 34.29 -25.24
C LEU A 569 15.00 33.83 -24.97
N ASN A 570 14.03 34.74 -25.10
CA ASN A 570 12.63 34.35 -24.97
C ASN A 570 12.11 33.66 -26.26
N LYS A 571 10.92 33.04 -26.21
CA LYS A 571 10.28 32.33 -27.34
C LYS A 571 10.01 33.19 -28.60
N ARG A 572 10.33 34.48 -28.59
CA ARG A 572 10.26 35.41 -29.74
C ARG A 572 11.63 35.91 -30.21
N GLY A 573 12.73 35.36 -29.69
CA GLY A 573 14.10 35.67 -30.14
C GLY A 573 14.68 36.99 -29.61
N GLN A 574 14.08 37.61 -28.59
CA GLN A 574 14.65 38.79 -27.94
C GLN A 574 15.58 38.40 -26.79
N VAL A 575 16.76 39.01 -26.77
CA VAL A 575 17.79 38.85 -25.73
C VAL A 575 17.42 39.70 -24.52
N GLY A 576 17.20 39.06 -23.36
CA GLY A 576 17.03 39.74 -22.08
C GLY A 576 18.10 39.29 -21.08
N TRP A 577 18.59 40.23 -20.28
CA TRP A 577 19.51 39.96 -19.18
C TRP A 577 18.73 39.69 -17.90
N THR A 578 19.05 38.61 -17.20
CA THR A 578 18.53 38.32 -15.86
C THR A 578 19.65 38.38 -14.84
N CYS A 579 19.45 39.15 -13.77
CA CYS A 579 20.35 39.17 -12.63
C CYS A 579 19.77 38.25 -11.54
N SER A 580 20.51 37.21 -11.18
CA SER A 580 20.18 36.32 -10.06
C SER A 580 21.13 36.60 -8.89
N TRP A 581 20.57 36.65 -7.68
CA TRP A 581 21.35 36.85 -6.46
C TRP A 581 21.16 35.66 -5.53
N ASN A 582 22.26 35.12 -5.01
CA ASN A 582 22.24 34.06 -4.01
C ASN A 582 22.79 34.61 -2.69
N ILE A 583 22.03 34.46 -1.62
CA ILE A 583 22.43 34.89 -0.27
C ILE A 583 22.74 33.63 0.54
N ARG A 584 23.95 33.56 1.08
CA ARG A 584 24.41 32.47 1.93
C ARG A 584 24.84 33.03 3.27
N PHE A 585 24.29 32.48 4.35
CA PHE A 585 24.75 32.75 5.69
C PHE A 585 25.95 31.84 6.00
N ILE A 586 27.03 32.44 6.50
CA ILE A 586 28.33 31.76 6.66
C ILE A 586 28.43 31.08 8.04
N HIS A 587 27.63 31.50 9.02
CA HIS A 587 27.55 30.94 10.37
C HIS A 587 26.11 30.88 10.90
N ASP A 588 25.85 29.97 11.85
CA ASP A 588 24.58 29.88 12.59
C ASP A 588 24.39 31.09 13.52
N PHE A 589 23.12 31.50 13.73
CA PHE A 589 22.76 32.66 14.55
C PHE A 589 22.47 32.25 16.00
N ASN A 590 22.83 33.08 16.97
CA ASN A 590 22.34 32.95 18.35
C ASN A 590 21.16 33.90 18.59
N ASP A 591 20.39 33.72 19.66
CA ASP A 591 19.22 34.56 20.00
C ASP A 591 19.53 36.08 20.06
N ARG A 592 20.80 36.45 20.27
CA ARG A 592 21.27 37.84 20.32
C ARG A 592 21.40 38.49 18.94
N ASP A 593 21.40 37.69 17.87
CA ASP A 593 21.59 38.14 16.49
C ASP A 593 20.23 38.23 15.72
N LEU A 594 19.13 37.88 16.39
CA LEU A 594 17.79 37.79 15.79
C LEU A 594 17.26 39.15 15.31
N GLU A 595 17.47 40.22 16.07
CA GLU A 595 17.05 41.58 15.68
C GLU A 595 17.80 42.09 14.44
N LEU A 596 19.08 41.74 14.32
CA LEU A 596 19.92 42.06 13.16
C LEU A 596 19.45 41.29 11.92
N MET A 597 19.09 40.00 12.08
CA MET A 597 18.57 39.17 11.01
C MET A 597 17.21 39.63 10.51
N VAL A 598 16.28 39.96 11.42
CA VAL A 598 14.96 40.51 11.07
C VAL A 598 15.11 41.85 10.32
N SER A 599 15.97 42.74 10.82
CA SER A 599 16.25 44.03 10.16
C SER A 599 16.83 43.85 8.75
N PHE A 600 17.74 42.89 8.57
CA PHE A 600 18.34 42.56 7.26
C PHE A 600 17.29 42.01 6.28
N ILE A 601 16.42 41.11 6.75
CA ILE A 601 15.35 40.52 5.96
C ILE A 601 14.30 41.57 5.56
N ASP A 602 13.93 42.48 6.46
CA ASP A 602 13.01 43.58 6.17
C ASP A 602 13.57 44.53 5.10
N ILE A 603 14.87 44.79 5.13
CA ILE A 603 15.55 45.57 4.10
C ILE A 603 15.49 44.86 2.74
N LEU A 604 15.76 43.55 2.68
CA LEU A 604 15.64 42.76 1.46
C LEU A 604 14.22 42.85 0.88
N TYR A 605 13.20 42.63 1.71
CA TYR A 605 11.80 42.70 1.29
C TYR A 605 11.39 44.10 0.83
N SER A 606 11.93 45.16 1.44
CA SER A 606 11.62 46.54 1.05
C SER A 606 12.10 46.91 -0.37
N LYS A 607 13.01 46.11 -0.96
CA LYS A 607 13.63 46.37 -2.26
C LYS A 607 13.15 45.43 -3.37
N ILE A 608 12.25 44.50 -3.08
CA ILE A 608 11.62 43.63 -4.10
C ILE A 608 10.59 44.46 -4.90
N PRO A 609 10.65 44.48 -6.25
CA PRO A 609 9.70 45.27 -7.06
C PRO A 609 8.25 44.81 -6.86
N LYS A 610 7.33 45.75 -6.56
CA LYS A 610 5.90 45.47 -6.27
C LYS A 610 5.09 44.82 -7.41
N ILE A 611 5.68 44.65 -8.59
CA ILE A 611 5.03 44.03 -9.77
C ILE A 611 5.20 42.51 -9.76
N LEU A 612 6.16 41.97 -9.01
CA LEU A 612 6.21 40.57 -8.63
C LEU A 612 5.53 40.47 -7.26
N GLY A 613 4.26 40.08 -7.28
CA GLY A 613 3.54 39.76 -6.05
C GLY A 613 4.31 38.69 -5.26
N PRO A 614 4.20 38.67 -3.92
CA PRO A 614 4.90 37.69 -3.09
C PRO A 614 4.61 36.27 -3.58
N ASP A 615 5.56 35.36 -3.41
CA ASP A 615 5.39 33.94 -3.74
C ASP A 615 4.05 33.44 -3.19
N ARG A 616 3.13 33.14 -4.11
CA ARG A 616 1.82 32.57 -3.79
C ARG A 616 1.72 31.22 -4.48
N MET A 617 1.71 30.15 -3.68
CA MET A 617 1.19 28.87 -4.13
C MET A 617 -0.27 29.05 -4.59
N ARG A 618 -0.52 28.96 -5.90
CA ARG A 618 -1.88 28.95 -6.45
C ARG A 618 -2.36 27.51 -6.63
N TRP A 619 -2.92 26.94 -5.58
CA TRP A 619 -3.83 25.81 -5.69
C TRP A 619 -5.23 26.38 -5.96
N ARG A 620 -5.81 26.15 -7.16
CA ARG A 620 -7.23 26.44 -7.39
C ARG A 620 -8.01 25.13 -7.31
N LEU A 621 -8.93 25.05 -6.34
CA LEU A 621 -10.04 24.11 -6.37
C LEU A 621 -10.87 24.38 -7.63
N ASN A 622 -11.23 23.35 -8.37
CA ASN A 622 -12.38 23.48 -9.29
C ASN A 622 -13.68 23.49 -8.47
N GLY A 623 -14.79 23.90 -9.09
CA GLY A 623 -16.09 24.08 -8.43
C GLY A 623 -16.68 22.82 -7.77
N ASN A 624 -16.03 21.66 -7.93
CA ASN A 624 -16.46 20.37 -7.38
C ASN A 624 -15.53 19.87 -6.26
N GLY A 625 -14.55 20.67 -5.81
CA GLY A 625 -13.73 20.33 -4.65
C GLY A 625 -12.56 19.37 -4.90
N ARG A 626 -12.11 19.21 -6.16
CA ARG A 626 -10.89 18.45 -6.49
C ARG A 626 -9.78 19.37 -7.01
N PHE A 627 -8.53 18.94 -6.85
CA PHE A 627 -7.34 19.62 -7.36
C PHE A 627 -6.94 19.02 -8.71
N ASP A 628 -6.67 19.88 -9.71
CA ASP A 628 -6.04 19.49 -10.97
C ASP A 628 -4.53 19.76 -10.90
N VAL A 629 -3.70 18.83 -11.41
CA VAL A 629 -2.23 18.95 -11.44
C VAL A 629 -1.80 19.24 -12.88
N TRP A 630 -1.18 20.40 -13.11
CA TRP A 630 -0.50 20.73 -14.37
C TRP A 630 1.00 20.97 -14.13
N SER A 631 1.80 20.19 -14.85
CA SER A 631 3.22 20.36 -15.23
C SER A 631 4.31 20.38 -14.14
N TYR A 632 5.10 19.29 -14.08
CA TYR A 632 6.39 19.16 -13.38
C TYR A 632 7.54 19.16 -14.40
N GLU A 633 8.17 20.31 -14.66
CA GLU A 633 9.36 20.36 -15.53
C GLU A 633 10.59 21.08 -14.95
N VAL A 634 10.61 21.46 -13.66
CA VAL A 634 11.72 22.29 -13.11
C VAL A 634 12.40 21.66 -11.89
N LEU A 635 12.57 20.34 -11.89
CA LEU A 635 13.43 19.66 -10.90
C LEU A 635 14.52 18.84 -11.61
N ARG A 636 15.37 19.55 -12.35
CA ARG A 636 16.77 19.16 -12.54
C ARG A 636 17.63 20.27 -11.92
N GLY A 637 18.20 19.98 -10.75
CA GLY A 637 19.13 20.87 -10.05
C GLY A 637 19.49 20.24 -8.69
N SER A 638 20.79 20.08 -8.45
CA SER A 638 21.44 19.35 -7.37
C SER A 638 20.81 19.51 -5.98
N SER A 639 20.62 18.37 -5.32
CA SER A 639 20.03 18.18 -4.00
C SER A 639 21.02 18.42 -2.86
N ASP A 640 20.65 19.30 -1.92
CA ASP A 640 21.05 19.27 -0.50
C ASP A 640 19.81 19.54 0.38
N LEU A 641 18.75 18.75 0.17
CA LEU A 641 17.61 18.69 1.08
C LEU A 641 17.79 17.45 1.96
N SER A 642 18.25 17.66 3.19
CA SER A 642 18.29 16.60 4.20
C SER A 642 16.86 16.23 4.63
N PHE A 643 16.49 14.99 4.35
CA PHE A 643 15.28 14.38 4.87
C PHE A 643 15.51 14.05 6.35
N PRO A 644 14.69 14.53 7.30
CA PRO A 644 14.89 14.31 8.74
C PRO A 644 14.43 12.89 9.12
N TRP A 645 15.23 11.92 8.73
CA TRP A 645 15.00 10.49 8.92
C TRP A 645 15.05 10.06 10.40
N GLU A 646 15.79 10.79 11.25
CA GLU A 646 16.01 10.47 12.68
C GLU A 646 14.69 10.40 13.48
N CYS A 647 13.60 10.93 12.91
CA CYS A 647 12.32 11.00 13.57
C CYS A 647 11.48 9.71 13.51
N ILE A 648 11.80 8.76 12.63
CA ILE A 648 10.91 7.63 12.34
C ILE A 648 11.41 6.30 12.92
N TRP A 649 12.73 6.07 13.00
CA TRP A 649 13.30 4.72 13.21
C TRP A 649 14.34 4.56 14.33
N CYS A 650 14.39 5.44 15.32
CA CYS A 650 15.28 5.23 16.46
C CYS A 650 14.67 4.26 17.50
N VAL A 651 14.94 2.96 17.39
CA VAL A 651 15.03 2.04 18.55
C VAL A 651 16.53 1.78 18.75
N LYS A 652 17.03 2.04 19.96
CA LYS A 652 18.47 1.90 20.26
C LYS A 652 18.94 0.45 20.02
N ALA A 653 20.13 0.38 19.43
CA ALA A 653 21.03 -0.77 19.39
C ALA A 653 21.27 -1.42 20.77
#